data_AF-A0A0S6XBG3-F1
#
_entry.id   AF-A0A0S6XBG3-F1
#
_cell.length_a   1.000
_cell.length_b   1.000
_cell.length_c   1.000
_cell.angle_alpha   90.00
_cell.angle_beta   90.00
_cell.angle_gamma   90.00
#
_symmetry.space_group_name_H-M   'P 1'
#
loop_
_entity.id
_entity.type
_entity.pdbx_description
1 polymer ?
#
loop_
_entity_poly.entity_id
_entity_poly.type
_entity_poly.pdbx_seq_one_letter_code
_entity_poly.pdbx_strand_id
1 'polypeptide(L)'
;MTAHHESMRVFWPADIANLSRPGVLVGWRNSDLDVIVISVLQDVEIRSVENALQVGTLFRGTPHAMNEIQERCGNLEFEVLGTLNKSQSTKFDPFHLSAVSGRRGLPPTIWCPESVGITLQVVIFERPDPNRMQYMSLSPIPLTLGETRDRIDEENRLFDNIDADTVTQKKAKQLLVDKLKLHTVIRHARTQQELALPTIINQINCSYELDQLMQKNIGLVGVRTKRALSVGERVVESATNARDTVLLEAKKIFRSYVWPVIAQIFIILLITNRAGGELLLRVLEWPLLSGRSAAFKDLSATAQQVDIRLQQFCYWPVQYLTLRRRRNNWGSITNNHPEYIRFYNSLWLVANDVIIGIALGSYIIDNADLVAAQMNHVVDSWFVEGLQRMISWLMDWPAGLKLNNELAAFLGDLFLWVIDYWAGCMQALQPLLPHIVRLIGFSSFAGASLPISLFSDLVSILTVHIYAFYIASARIYNWQLTIIVSLFHLFRGKKRNILRNRIDSCDYDLDQLLLGTILFTLLTFLLPTVGVFYTTFASARMGIIVLKALLDTWLACLNHFPLFALMLRIKDSRRLPGGVRFELQCTPKADENGTHTVTGLTSIAIIKLKSIALPLSLTFSQYSQLADRIQKHYASPRVFFCLLTGQFIPPIHRKSLYSLQYSMLPVRRVGVGELWRMLSGDRSSNQVRQRANGVPNGFPVAGGRRDGMNGRATNGMKAKANGGKKRDGGGRNR
;
A
#
# COMPACT_ATOMS: atom_id res chain seq x y z
N MET A 1 -26.67 -1.98 43.51
CA MET A 1 -26.16 -3.26 42.97
C MET A 1 -26.84 -3.49 41.62
N THR A 2 -26.23 -3.07 40.52
CA THR A 2 -26.71 -3.42 39.18
C THR A 2 -26.37 -4.90 38.97
N ALA A 3 -27.37 -5.78 38.95
CA ALA A 3 -27.16 -7.18 38.60
C ALA A 3 -26.44 -7.22 37.25
N HIS A 4 -25.23 -7.77 37.22
CA HIS A 4 -24.54 -8.04 35.97
C HIS A 4 -25.33 -9.15 35.26
N HIS A 5 -26.27 -8.77 34.42
CA HIS A 5 -26.92 -9.71 33.52
C HIS A 5 -25.84 -10.25 32.56
N GLU A 6 -25.54 -11.52 32.68
CA GLU A 6 -24.70 -12.20 31.69
C GLU A 6 -25.41 -12.14 30.33
N SER A 7 -24.63 -11.90 29.27
CA SER A 7 -25.17 -11.79 27.92
C SER A 7 -24.68 -12.96 27.07
N MET A 8 -25.62 -13.72 26.53
CA MET A 8 -25.34 -14.80 25.59
C MET A 8 -25.40 -14.28 24.17
N ARG A 9 -24.34 -14.47 23.39
CA ARG A 9 -24.24 -14.02 22.01
C ARG A 9 -24.26 -15.22 21.07
N VAL A 10 -25.26 -15.24 20.21
CA VAL A 10 -25.40 -16.28 19.18
C VAL A 10 -25.24 -15.64 17.81
N PHE A 11 -24.15 -15.96 17.13
CA PHE A 11 -23.92 -15.52 15.75
C PHE A 11 -24.67 -16.44 14.81
N TRP A 12 -25.65 -15.87 14.12
CA TRP A 12 -26.56 -16.61 13.26
C TRP A 12 -26.44 -16.19 11.78
N PRO A 13 -26.27 -17.13 10.85
CA PRO A 13 -26.28 -16.85 9.42
C PRO A 13 -27.65 -16.45 8.85
N ALA A 14 -27.71 -15.34 8.11
CA ALA A 14 -28.95 -14.80 7.55
C ALA A 14 -29.64 -15.73 6.51
N ASP A 15 -28.87 -16.57 5.82
CA ASP A 15 -29.32 -17.50 4.78
C ASP A 15 -30.08 -18.71 5.35
N ILE A 16 -29.75 -19.14 6.56
CA ILE A 16 -30.31 -20.34 7.21
C ILE A 16 -31.55 -20.03 8.09
N ALA A 17 -31.93 -18.76 8.24
CA ALA A 17 -33.02 -18.35 9.14
C ALA A 17 -34.43 -18.87 8.77
N ASN A 18 -34.65 -19.38 7.54
CA ASN A 18 -35.98 -19.73 7.01
C ASN A 18 -36.20 -21.24 6.79
N LEU A 19 -35.50 -22.12 7.53
CA LEU A 19 -35.66 -23.57 7.36
C LEU A 19 -36.86 -24.11 8.16
N SER A 20 -37.85 -24.69 7.48
CA SER A 20 -39.04 -25.29 8.10
C SER A 20 -38.83 -26.72 8.61
N ARG A 21 -37.81 -27.42 8.13
CA ARG A 21 -37.51 -28.81 8.50
C ARG A 21 -36.76 -28.89 9.83
N PRO A 22 -36.94 -29.99 10.60
CA PRO A 22 -36.14 -30.22 11.80
C PRO A 22 -34.68 -30.49 11.41
N GLY A 23 -33.75 -29.94 12.18
CA GLY A 23 -32.32 -30.06 11.90
C GLY A 23 -31.46 -30.00 13.15
N VAL A 24 -30.18 -30.35 12.99
CA VAL A 24 -29.15 -30.25 14.02
C VAL A 24 -28.26 -29.04 13.72
N LEU A 25 -28.02 -28.20 14.73
CA LEU A 25 -27.16 -27.02 14.64
C LEU A 25 -25.70 -27.45 14.84
N VAL A 26 -24.82 -27.10 13.91
CA VAL A 26 -23.38 -27.40 13.99
C VAL A 26 -22.59 -26.09 13.93
N GLY A 27 -21.58 -25.96 14.78
CA GLY A 27 -20.75 -24.76 14.79
C GLY A 27 -19.59 -24.77 15.79
N TRP A 28 -19.18 -23.57 16.21
CA TRP A 28 -18.11 -23.37 17.21
C TRP A 28 -18.67 -22.76 18.48
N ARG A 29 -18.11 -23.21 19.61
CA ARG A 29 -18.28 -22.60 20.93
C ARG A 29 -16.99 -21.88 21.30
N ASN A 30 -17.04 -20.55 21.36
CA ASN A 30 -15.87 -19.73 21.74
C ASN A 30 -15.79 -19.52 23.25
N SER A 31 -16.95 -19.49 23.92
CA SER A 31 -17.14 -19.39 25.37
C SER A 31 -18.49 -20.06 25.72
N ASP A 32 -18.77 -20.30 26.99
CA ASP A 32 -20.03 -20.87 27.46
C ASP A 32 -21.26 -20.08 26.95
N LEU A 33 -21.08 -18.77 26.76
CA LEU A 33 -22.10 -17.83 26.31
C LEU A 33 -21.85 -17.26 24.90
N ASP A 34 -20.80 -17.68 24.19
CA ASP A 34 -20.47 -17.19 22.84
C ASP A 34 -20.44 -18.34 21.83
N VAL A 35 -21.47 -18.38 20.98
CA VAL A 35 -21.69 -19.49 20.06
C VAL A 35 -21.85 -18.98 18.62
N ILE A 36 -21.24 -19.67 17.66
CA ILE A 36 -21.40 -19.39 16.22
C ILE A 36 -22.02 -20.59 15.53
N VAL A 37 -23.17 -20.38 14.89
CA VAL A 37 -23.82 -21.39 14.05
C VAL A 37 -23.22 -21.32 12.63
N ILE A 38 -22.72 -22.46 12.13
CA ILE A 38 -22.14 -22.57 10.78
C ILE A 38 -23.13 -23.19 9.82
N SER A 39 -23.72 -24.32 10.21
CA SER A 39 -24.53 -25.16 9.33
C SER A 39 -25.71 -25.74 10.08
N VAL A 40 -26.80 -26.00 9.36
CA VAL A 40 -27.96 -26.73 9.88
C VAL A 40 -28.18 -27.96 9.02
N LEU A 41 -27.93 -29.13 9.62
CA LEU A 41 -28.07 -30.43 8.95
C LEU A 41 -29.51 -30.92 9.14
N GLN A 42 -30.26 -31.00 8.04
CA GLN A 42 -31.68 -31.40 8.05
C GLN A 42 -31.85 -32.91 8.08
N ASP A 43 -32.91 -33.38 8.74
CA ASP A 43 -33.33 -34.79 8.73
C ASP A 43 -32.28 -35.77 9.31
N VAL A 44 -31.41 -35.29 10.20
CA VAL A 44 -30.36 -36.10 10.87
C VAL A 44 -30.55 -36.13 12.40
N GLU A 45 -30.11 -37.22 13.03
CA GLU A 45 -30.09 -37.38 14.50
C GLU A 45 -28.82 -36.81 15.13
N ILE A 46 -28.93 -36.22 16.33
CA ILE A 46 -27.83 -35.57 17.07
C ILE A 46 -26.62 -36.51 17.21
N ARG A 47 -26.85 -37.74 17.71
CA ARG A 47 -25.79 -38.75 17.94
C ARG A 47 -25.04 -39.12 16.66
N SER A 48 -25.75 -39.19 15.54
CA SER A 48 -25.13 -39.51 14.25
C SER A 48 -24.26 -38.37 13.73
N VAL A 49 -24.62 -37.11 14.02
CA VAL A 49 -23.81 -35.93 13.70
C VAL A 49 -22.59 -35.84 14.59
N GLU A 50 -22.72 -36.07 15.90
CA GLU A 50 -21.59 -36.09 16.85
C GLU A 50 -20.55 -37.14 16.44
N ASN A 51 -21.00 -38.37 16.15
CA ASN A 51 -20.12 -39.43 15.65
C ASN A 51 -19.49 -39.04 14.31
N ALA A 52 -20.24 -38.39 13.42
CA ALA A 52 -19.75 -37.93 12.12
C ALA A 52 -18.70 -36.80 12.23
N LEU A 53 -18.81 -35.93 13.23
CA LEU A 53 -17.82 -34.90 13.54
C LEU A 53 -16.55 -35.51 14.12
N GLN A 54 -16.68 -36.42 15.10
CA GLN A 54 -15.53 -37.11 15.71
C GLN A 54 -14.73 -37.95 14.71
N VAL A 55 -15.43 -38.66 13.81
CA VAL A 55 -14.79 -39.47 12.76
C VAL A 55 -14.34 -38.61 11.56
N GLY A 56 -14.82 -37.36 11.47
CA GLY A 56 -14.53 -36.46 10.35
C GLY A 56 -15.21 -36.85 9.03
N THR A 57 -16.30 -37.62 9.06
CA THR A 57 -17.03 -38.03 7.85
C THR A 57 -17.68 -36.84 7.14
N LEU A 58 -18.12 -35.84 7.90
CA LEU A 58 -18.62 -34.57 7.37
C LEU A 58 -17.55 -33.80 6.61
N PHE A 59 -16.27 -34.03 6.90
CA PHE A 59 -15.12 -33.39 6.24
C PHE A 59 -14.48 -34.28 5.17
N ARG A 60 -15.17 -35.33 4.71
CA ARG A 60 -14.61 -36.24 3.70
C ARG A 60 -14.53 -35.56 2.34
N GLY A 61 -13.41 -35.77 1.64
CA GLY A 61 -13.18 -35.17 0.31
C GLY A 61 -12.83 -33.68 0.37
N THR A 62 -12.26 -33.22 1.49
CA THR A 62 -11.71 -31.86 1.59
C THR A 62 -10.64 -31.62 0.50
N PRO A 63 -10.73 -30.50 -0.23
CA PRO A 63 -9.73 -30.16 -1.25
C PRO A 63 -8.38 -29.76 -0.62
N HIS A 64 -8.38 -29.34 0.65
CA HIS A 64 -7.23 -28.79 1.36
C HIS A 64 -7.18 -29.29 2.82
N ALA A 65 -6.03 -29.15 3.49
CA ALA A 65 -5.85 -29.59 4.87
C ALA A 65 -6.73 -28.80 5.85
N MET A 66 -7.44 -29.48 6.76
CA MET A 66 -8.34 -28.86 7.74
C MET A 66 -7.60 -28.12 8.86
N ASN A 67 -6.36 -28.54 9.17
CA ASN A 67 -5.54 -27.97 10.23
C ASN A 67 -5.33 -26.44 10.05
N GLU A 68 -5.25 -25.95 8.81
CA GLU A 68 -5.08 -24.51 8.53
C GLU A 68 -6.31 -23.67 8.94
N ILE A 69 -7.52 -24.23 8.79
CA ILE A 69 -8.76 -23.56 9.22
C ILE A 69 -8.85 -23.58 10.75
N GLN A 70 -8.55 -24.72 11.36
CA GLN A 70 -8.56 -24.87 12.82
C GLN A 70 -7.58 -23.89 13.48
N GLU A 71 -6.34 -23.80 12.99
CA GLU A 71 -5.33 -22.85 13.51
C GLU A 71 -5.82 -21.40 13.48
N ARG A 72 -6.51 -21.00 12.40
CA ARG A 72 -7.09 -19.64 12.27
C ARG A 72 -8.31 -19.38 13.14
N CYS A 73 -9.09 -20.41 13.42
CA CYS A 73 -10.32 -20.34 14.19
C CYS A 73 -10.10 -20.60 15.68
N GLY A 74 -8.84 -20.52 16.16
CA GLY A 74 -8.49 -20.64 17.57
C GLY A 74 -8.26 -22.08 18.05
N ASN A 75 -8.06 -23.03 17.13
CA ASN A 75 -7.98 -24.48 17.40
C ASN A 75 -9.22 -25.05 18.11
N LEU A 76 -10.38 -24.43 17.89
CA LEU A 76 -11.64 -24.90 18.44
C LEU A 76 -12.18 -26.07 17.61
N GLU A 77 -12.66 -27.09 18.30
CA GLU A 77 -13.32 -28.23 17.68
C GLU A 77 -14.76 -27.85 17.27
N PHE A 78 -15.29 -28.61 16.31
CA PHE A 78 -16.67 -28.44 15.88
C PHE A 78 -17.59 -29.19 16.83
N GLU A 79 -18.60 -28.50 17.35
CA GLU A 79 -19.57 -29.05 18.29
C GLU A 79 -20.98 -29.03 17.71
N VAL A 80 -21.80 -29.97 18.19
CA VAL A 80 -23.25 -29.88 18.00
C VAL A 80 -23.79 -28.88 19.02
N LEU A 81 -24.35 -27.79 18.52
CA LEU A 81 -24.81 -26.66 19.34
C LEU A 81 -26.25 -26.83 19.82
N GLY A 82 -27.03 -27.70 19.17
CA GLY A 82 -28.41 -27.97 19.54
C GLY A 82 -29.30 -28.35 18.35
N THR A 83 -30.60 -28.05 18.45
CA THR A 83 -31.61 -28.49 17.47
C THR A 83 -32.48 -27.35 16.97
N LEU A 84 -32.84 -27.42 15.69
CA LEU A 84 -33.81 -26.54 15.04
C LEU A 84 -35.15 -27.28 14.86
N ASN A 85 -36.27 -26.64 15.22
CA ASN A 85 -37.64 -27.12 15.01
C ASN A 85 -37.96 -28.52 15.60
N LYS A 86 -37.23 -28.98 16.62
CA LYS A 86 -37.54 -30.21 17.39
C LYS A 86 -38.29 -29.88 18.69
N SER A 87 -38.98 -30.86 19.25
CA SER A 87 -39.77 -30.72 20.48
C SER A 87 -38.95 -30.13 21.63
N GLN A 88 -39.51 -29.12 22.29
CA GLN A 88 -38.83 -28.32 23.31
C GLN A 88 -38.44 -29.18 24.53
N SER A 89 -37.19 -29.06 24.97
CA SER A 89 -36.75 -29.56 26.28
C SER A 89 -37.38 -28.70 27.39
N THR A 90 -37.78 -29.32 28.50
CA THR A 90 -38.36 -28.62 29.66
C THR A 90 -37.33 -27.89 30.52
N LYS A 91 -36.02 -28.11 30.28
CA LYS A 91 -34.91 -27.44 30.98
C LYS A 91 -34.02 -26.70 29.97
N PHE A 92 -33.64 -25.46 30.29
CA PHE A 92 -32.69 -24.67 29.52
C PHE A 92 -31.26 -25.13 29.81
N ASP A 93 -30.56 -25.56 28.77
CA ASP A 93 -29.16 -25.93 28.82
C ASP A 93 -28.36 -24.98 27.89
N PRO A 94 -27.44 -24.16 28.42
CA PRO A 94 -26.55 -23.32 27.61
C PRO A 94 -25.70 -24.12 26.62
N PHE A 95 -25.51 -25.42 26.87
CA PHE A 95 -24.76 -26.31 25.99
C PHE A 95 -25.58 -26.85 24.80
N HIS A 96 -26.92 -26.90 24.93
CA HIS A 96 -27.83 -27.39 23.89
C HIS A 96 -28.95 -26.38 23.58
N LEU A 97 -28.74 -25.59 22.53
CA LEU A 97 -29.68 -24.57 22.09
C LEU A 97 -30.88 -25.18 21.36
N SER A 98 -32.10 -24.86 21.81
CA SER A 98 -33.33 -25.12 21.07
C SER A 98 -33.76 -23.86 20.30
N ALA A 99 -33.58 -23.90 18.98
CA ALA A 99 -33.96 -22.82 18.08
C ALA A 99 -35.25 -23.17 17.33
N VAL A 100 -36.11 -22.16 17.11
CA VAL A 100 -37.29 -22.25 16.25
C VAL A 100 -37.07 -21.29 15.08
N SER A 101 -37.33 -21.76 13.86
CA SER A 101 -37.20 -20.93 12.66
C SER A 101 -38.11 -19.71 12.75
N GLY A 102 -37.60 -18.54 12.33
CA GLY A 102 -38.39 -17.33 12.21
C GLY A 102 -39.39 -17.41 11.06
N ARG A 103 -40.47 -16.62 11.12
CA ARG A 103 -41.36 -16.40 9.95
C ARG A 103 -40.60 -15.59 8.90
N ARG A 104 -40.88 -15.81 7.60
CA ARG A 104 -40.16 -15.23 6.43
C ARG A 104 -39.52 -13.85 6.72
N GLY A 105 -38.20 -13.83 6.86
CA GLY A 105 -37.41 -12.59 7.01
C GLY A 105 -37.14 -12.15 8.46
N LEU A 106 -37.75 -12.80 9.45
CA LEU A 106 -37.41 -12.64 10.86
C LEU A 106 -36.30 -13.64 11.27
N PRO A 107 -35.41 -13.26 12.19
CA PRO A 107 -34.41 -14.18 12.74
C PRO A 107 -35.06 -15.34 13.49
N PRO A 108 -34.31 -16.45 13.70
CA PRO A 108 -34.78 -17.53 14.56
C PRO A 108 -34.98 -17.04 15.99
N THR A 109 -35.98 -17.61 16.66
CA THR A 109 -36.17 -17.44 18.09
C THR A 109 -35.47 -18.58 18.80
N ILE A 110 -34.58 -18.25 19.74
CA ILE A 110 -33.91 -19.22 20.60
C ILE A 110 -34.69 -19.26 21.90
N TRP A 111 -35.04 -20.46 22.36
CA TRP A 111 -35.77 -20.61 23.59
C TRP A 111 -34.85 -20.33 24.79
N CYS A 112 -35.11 -19.24 25.51
CA CYS A 112 -34.43 -18.86 26.75
C CYS A 112 -35.48 -18.37 27.75
N PRO A 113 -35.76 -19.12 28.83
CA PRO A 113 -36.72 -18.72 29.84
C PRO A 113 -36.19 -17.55 30.70
N GLU A 114 -37.08 -16.64 31.10
CA GLU A 114 -36.76 -15.46 31.93
C GLU A 114 -36.16 -15.80 33.30
N SER A 115 -36.42 -17.01 33.81
CA SER A 115 -35.94 -17.48 35.11
C SER A 115 -34.41 -17.58 35.24
N VAL A 116 -33.68 -17.56 34.12
CA VAL A 116 -32.21 -17.73 34.09
C VAL A 116 -31.47 -16.38 34.16
N GLY A 117 -32.15 -15.26 33.93
CA GLY A 117 -31.55 -13.91 34.04
C GLY A 117 -30.49 -13.57 32.98
N ILE A 118 -30.36 -14.37 31.92
CA ILE A 118 -29.42 -14.16 30.80
C ILE A 118 -30.08 -13.30 29.71
N THR A 119 -29.36 -12.29 29.24
CA THR A 119 -29.78 -11.47 28.08
C THR A 119 -29.31 -12.11 26.78
N LEU A 120 -30.24 -12.43 25.87
CA LEU A 120 -29.89 -13.07 24.60
C LEU A 120 -29.66 -12.03 23.50
N GLN A 121 -28.49 -12.09 22.87
CA GLN A 121 -28.12 -11.26 21.72
C GLN A 121 -27.93 -12.15 20.50
N VAL A 122 -28.80 -11.99 19.49
CA VAL A 122 -28.68 -12.72 18.22
C VAL A 122 -28.01 -11.81 17.20
N VAL A 123 -26.77 -12.13 16.83
CA VAL A 123 -25.98 -11.39 15.84
C VAL A 123 -26.17 -12.03 14.47
N ILE A 124 -27.03 -11.44 13.65
CA ILE A 124 -27.28 -11.88 12.28
C ILE A 124 -26.16 -11.40 11.37
N PHE A 125 -25.52 -12.31 10.65
CA PHE A 125 -24.51 -11.96 9.64
C PHE A 125 -24.83 -12.60 8.29
N GLU A 126 -24.45 -11.92 7.22
CA GLU A 126 -24.53 -12.45 5.87
C GLU A 126 -23.21 -13.14 5.52
N ARG A 127 -23.26 -14.42 5.12
CA ARG A 127 -22.04 -15.19 4.85
C ARG A 127 -21.30 -14.61 3.65
N PRO A 128 -19.99 -14.35 3.77
CA PRO A 128 -19.20 -13.95 2.62
C PRO A 128 -18.98 -15.15 1.69
N ASP A 129 -19.14 -14.96 0.38
CA ASP A 129 -18.86 -15.98 -0.64
C ASP A 129 -17.37 -15.95 -1.07
N PRO A 130 -16.57 -16.98 -0.76
CA PRO A 130 -15.16 -17.04 -1.11
C PRO A 130 -14.93 -17.16 -2.63
N ASN A 131 -15.87 -17.71 -3.40
CA ASN A 131 -15.77 -17.78 -4.86
C ASN A 131 -15.78 -16.39 -5.50
N ARG A 132 -16.47 -15.44 -4.85
CA ARG A 132 -16.49 -14.01 -5.24
C ARG A 132 -15.39 -13.20 -4.55
N MET A 133 -14.54 -13.82 -3.73
CA MET A 133 -13.54 -13.17 -2.88
C MET A 133 -14.13 -12.13 -1.91
N GLN A 134 -15.36 -12.38 -1.43
CA GLN A 134 -15.94 -11.59 -0.37
C GLN A 134 -15.36 -12.05 0.97
N TYR A 135 -15.11 -11.12 1.88
CA TYR A 135 -14.72 -11.43 3.25
C TYR A 135 -14.94 -10.23 4.17
N MET A 136 -15.00 -10.48 5.48
CA MET A 136 -15.08 -9.46 6.52
C MET A 136 -13.71 -9.28 7.19
N SER A 137 -13.38 -8.04 7.55
CA SER A 137 -12.14 -7.68 8.25
C SER A 137 -12.41 -6.57 9.24
N LEU A 138 -11.71 -6.59 10.38
CA LEU A 138 -11.77 -5.53 11.39
C LEU A 138 -10.93 -4.32 10.97
N SER A 139 -9.82 -4.55 10.27
CA SER A 139 -8.95 -3.51 9.73
C SER A 139 -9.19 -3.33 8.23
N PRO A 140 -8.98 -2.11 7.69
CA PRO A 140 -9.05 -1.88 6.26
C PRO A 140 -7.97 -2.69 5.53
N ILE A 141 -8.32 -3.16 4.32
CA ILE A 141 -7.38 -3.89 3.48
C ILE A 141 -6.17 -3.00 3.09
N PRO A 142 -4.91 -3.46 3.28
CA PRO A 142 -3.74 -2.70 2.85
C PRO A 142 -3.60 -2.79 1.33
N LEU A 143 -3.83 -1.69 0.62
CA LEU A 143 -3.69 -1.65 -0.84
C LEU A 143 -2.22 -1.50 -1.30
N THR A 144 -1.29 -1.12 -0.42
CA THR A 144 0.12 -0.92 -0.74
C THR A 144 1.05 -1.55 0.30
N LEU A 145 2.34 -1.72 -0.05
CA LEU A 145 3.41 -2.09 0.91
C LEU A 145 3.97 -0.85 1.64
N GLY A 146 3.36 0.32 1.44
CA GLY A 146 3.91 1.63 1.77
C GLY A 146 4.25 1.80 3.25
N GLU A 147 3.45 1.27 4.18
CA GLU A 147 3.69 1.46 5.62
C GLU A 147 5.03 0.90 6.10
N THR A 148 5.49 -0.21 5.50
CA THR A 148 6.81 -0.78 5.83
C THR A 148 7.92 0.03 5.18
N ARG A 149 7.67 0.59 3.99
CA ARG A 149 8.63 1.40 3.24
C ARG A 149 8.81 2.78 3.84
N ASP A 150 7.75 3.47 4.21
CA ASP A 150 7.83 4.77 4.89
C ASP A 150 8.62 4.64 6.18
N ARG A 151 8.48 3.54 6.95
CA ARG A 151 9.33 3.27 8.13
C ARG A 151 10.81 3.13 7.79
N ILE A 152 11.15 2.37 6.75
CA ILE A 152 12.55 2.13 6.34
C ILE A 152 13.17 3.37 5.68
N ASP A 153 12.42 4.08 4.85
CA ASP A 153 12.84 5.34 4.24
C ASP A 153 12.94 6.45 5.30
N GLU A 154 12.12 6.43 6.35
CA GLU A 154 12.27 7.30 7.52
C GLU A 154 13.53 6.98 8.33
N GLU A 155 13.88 5.71 8.53
CA GLU A 155 15.15 5.30 9.13
C GLU A 155 16.34 5.76 8.29
N ASN A 156 16.29 5.60 6.96
CA ASN A 156 17.38 6.00 6.06
C ASN A 156 17.54 7.54 5.98
N ARG A 157 16.43 8.31 6.03
CA ARG A 157 16.47 9.78 6.05
C ARG A 157 17.04 10.37 7.34
N LEU A 158 17.05 9.62 8.45
CA LEU A 158 17.74 10.05 9.67
C LEU A 158 19.27 10.07 9.50
N PHE A 159 19.81 9.33 8.52
CA PHE A 159 21.24 9.32 8.20
C PHE A 159 21.64 10.40 7.17
N ASP A 160 20.72 10.82 6.30
CA ASP A 160 20.95 11.91 5.35
C ASP A 160 20.64 13.28 6.00
N ASN A 161 21.69 13.94 6.49
CA ASN A 161 21.70 15.25 7.20
C ASN A 161 21.16 16.48 6.43
N ILE A 162 20.28 16.32 5.43
CA ILE A 162 19.93 17.41 4.50
C ILE A 162 18.85 18.36 5.05
N ASP A 163 18.04 17.93 6.03
CA ASP A 163 17.04 18.80 6.66
C ASP A 163 17.07 18.68 8.19
N ALA A 164 18.12 19.22 8.84
CA ALA A 164 18.24 19.30 10.29
C ALA A 164 16.97 19.89 10.97
N ASP A 165 16.28 20.82 10.28
CA ASP A 165 15.06 21.46 10.76
C ASP A 165 13.82 20.55 10.72
N THR A 166 13.73 19.65 9.74
CA THR A 166 12.63 18.66 9.71
C THR A 166 12.83 17.60 10.78
N VAL A 167 14.08 17.22 11.05
CA VAL A 167 14.45 16.30 12.11
C VAL A 167 14.15 16.90 13.48
N THR A 168 14.44 18.18 13.71
CA THR A 168 14.10 18.86 14.98
C THR A 168 12.59 19.00 15.18
N GLN A 169 11.83 19.36 14.14
CA GLN A 169 10.35 19.39 14.21
C GLN A 169 9.75 18.01 14.47
N LYS A 170 10.29 16.95 13.86
CA LYS A 170 9.86 15.57 14.12
C LYS A 170 10.17 15.13 15.55
N LYS A 171 11.37 15.45 16.06
CA LYS A 171 11.73 15.21 17.47
C LYS A 171 10.77 15.93 18.41
N ALA A 172 10.44 17.20 18.13
CA ALA A 172 9.44 17.95 18.90
C ALA A 172 8.05 17.31 18.87
N LYS A 173 7.61 16.82 17.69
CA LYS A 173 6.35 16.09 17.55
C LYS A 173 6.36 14.74 18.28
N GLN A 174 7.45 14.00 18.23
CA GLN A 174 7.61 12.74 18.98
C GLN A 174 7.58 13.00 20.48
N LEU A 175 8.28 14.02 20.97
CA LEU A 175 8.22 14.46 22.36
C LEU A 175 6.79 14.84 22.76
N LEU A 176 6.03 15.48 21.87
CA LEU A 176 4.63 15.82 22.12
C LEU A 176 3.74 14.58 22.16
N VAL A 177 3.96 13.60 21.28
CA VAL A 177 3.27 12.30 21.30
C VAL A 177 3.60 11.53 22.57
N ASP A 178 4.86 11.53 23.00
CA ASP A 178 5.27 10.88 24.25
C ASP A 178 4.68 11.60 25.47
N LYS A 179 4.61 12.93 25.45
CA LYS A 179 3.89 13.72 26.46
C LYS A 179 2.38 13.43 26.44
N LEU A 180 1.78 13.23 25.27
CA LEU A 180 0.38 12.80 25.13
C LEU A 180 0.16 11.37 25.65
N LYS A 181 1.14 10.47 25.57
CA LYS A 181 1.07 9.14 26.20
C LYS A 181 1.13 9.22 27.73
N LEU A 182 1.84 10.23 28.27
CA LEU A 182 1.87 10.52 29.70
C LEU A 182 0.56 11.12 30.21
N HIS A 183 -0.20 11.79 29.34
CA HIS A 183 -1.60 12.14 29.63
C HIS A 183 -2.46 10.86 29.56
N THR A 184 -3.23 10.62 30.61
CA THR A 184 -4.09 9.44 30.76
C THR A 184 -5.24 9.45 29.76
N VAL A 185 -4.95 9.09 28.51
CA VAL A 185 -5.96 8.47 27.66
C VAL A 185 -6.20 7.10 28.28
N ILE A 186 -7.29 6.95 29.05
CA ILE A 186 -7.70 5.68 29.66
C ILE A 186 -7.92 4.66 28.53
N ARG A 187 -6.86 3.97 28.13
CA ARG A 187 -6.97 2.78 27.29
C ARG A 187 -7.44 1.66 28.21
N HIS A 188 -8.74 1.40 28.14
CA HIS A 188 -9.34 0.24 28.78
C HIS A 188 -8.59 -1.01 28.30
N ALA A 189 -8.22 -1.88 29.23
CA ALA A 189 -7.67 -3.19 28.87
C ALA A 189 -8.73 -3.90 28.03
N ARG A 190 -8.30 -4.51 26.91
CA ARG A 190 -9.23 -5.21 26.02
C ARG A 190 -9.93 -6.32 26.79
N THR A 191 -11.25 -6.37 26.70
CA THR A 191 -12.05 -7.44 27.31
C THR A 191 -11.77 -8.78 26.60
N GLN A 192 -12.01 -9.90 27.26
CA GLN A 192 -11.90 -11.23 26.60
C GLN A 192 -12.78 -11.32 25.35
N GLN A 193 -13.94 -10.66 25.38
CA GLN A 193 -14.85 -10.57 24.23
C GLN A 193 -14.24 -9.79 23.05
N GLU A 194 -13.51 -8.70 23.31
CA GLU A 194 -12.77 -7.97 22.27
C GLU A 194 -11.61 -8.78 21.70
N LEU A 195 -10.95 -9.60 22.52
CA LEU A 195 -9.87 -10.48 22.09
C LEU A 195 -10.38 -11.66 21.24
N ALA A 196 -11.61 -12.12 21.46
CA ALA A 196 -12.25 -13.17 20.67
C ALA A 196 -12.78 -12.70 19.30
N LEU A 197 -13.07 -11.39 19.15
CA LEU A 197 -13.67 -10.83 17.93
C LEU A 197 -12.89 -11.13 16.63
N PRO A 198 -11.54 -11.04 16.56
CA PRO A 198 -10.80 -11.43 15.38
C PRO A 198 -11.00 -12.90 14.99
N THR A 199 -11.06 -13.80 15.98
CA THR A 199 -11.31 -15.24 15.78
C THR A 199 -12.72 -15.47 15.26
N ILE A 200 -13.72 -14.79 15.84
CA ILE A 200 -15.13 -14.81 15.40
C ILE A 200 -15.26 -14.37 13.93
N ILE A 201 -14.58 -13.29 13.52
CA ILE A 201 -14.60 -12.84 12.13
C ILE A 201 -13.95 -13.87 11.19
N ASN A 202 -12.86 -14.53 11.60
CA ASN A 202 -12.26 -15.61 10.82
C ASN A 202 -13.21 -16.81 10.67
N GLN A 203 -13.91 -17.17 11.74
CA GLN A 203 -14.93 -18.22 11.75
C GLN A 203 -16.08 -17.88 10.78
N ILE A 204 -16.58 -16.63 10.82
CA ILE A 204 -17.60 -16.13 9.89
C ILE A 204 -17.11 -16.21 8.44
N ASN A 205 -15.86 -15.85 8.15
CA ASN A 205 -15.28 -15.94 6.81
C ASN A 205 -15.18 -17.38 6.28
N CYS A 206 -14.97 -18.37 7.15
CA CYS A 206 -14.89 -19.78 6.78
C CYS A 206 -16.26 -20.46 6.70
N SER A 207 -17.31 -19.86 7.29
CA SER A 207 -18.62 -20.49 7.47
C SER A 207 -19.27 -20.99 6.17
N TYR A 208 -19.15 -20.23 5.08
CA TYR A 208 -19.76 -20.59 3.79
C TYR A 208 -19.13 -21.84 3.16
N GLU A 209 -17.80 -21.90 3.10
CA GLU A 209 -17.05 -23.04 2.54
C GLU A 209 -17.29 -24.31 3.38
N LEU A 210 -17.32 -24.17 4.70
CA LEU A 210 -17.58 -25.29 5.62
C LEU A 210 -19.01 -25.79 5.52
N ASP A 211 -20.00 -24.91 5.46
CA ASP A 211 -21.40 -25.32 5.27
C ASP A 211 -21.58 -26.05 3.94
N GLN A 212 -21.05 -25.52 2.83
CA GLN A 212 -21.12 -26.22 1.53
C GLN A 212 -20.51 -27.64 1.60
N LEU A 213 -19.41 -27.79 2.34
CA LEU A 213 -18.74 -29.07 2.50
C LEU A 213 -19.56 -30.04 3.37
N MET A 214 -20.09 -29.57 4.49
CA MET A 214 -20.95 -30.35 5.38
C MET A 214 -22.25 -30.76 4.67
N GLN A 215 -22.90 -29.85 3.94
CA GLN A 215 -24.12 -30.11 3.17
C GLN A 215 -23.87 -31.12 2.04
N LYS A 216 -22.71 -31.05 1.36
CA LYS A 216 -22.34 -32.03 0.34
C LYS A 216 -22.19 -33.45 0.93
N ASN A 217 -21.73 -33.55 2.16
CA ASN A 217 -21.48 -34.82 2.85
C ASN A 217 -22.65 -35.26 3.74
N ILE A 218 -23.77 -34.54 3.78
CA ILE A 218 -24.92 -34.89 4.62
C ILE A 218 -25.48 -36.28 4.30
N GLY A 219 -25.49 -36.67 3.03
CA GLY A 219 -25.94 -38.00 2.58
C GLY A 219 -25.01 -39.15 2.97
N LEU A 220 -23.80 -38.85 3.47
CA LEU A 220 -22.89 -39.84 4.06
C LEU A 220 -23.17 -40.07 5.54
N VAL A 221 -23.98 -39.21 6.17
CA VAL A 221 -24.39 -39.30 7.56
C VAL A 221 -25.69 -40.09 7.61
N GLY A 222 -25.56 -41.41 7.81
CA GLY A 222 -26.70 -42.33 7.89
C GLY A 222 -26.44 -43.67 7.20
N VAL A 223 -27.45 -44.55 7.23
CA VAL A 223 -27.36 -45.89 6.63
C VAL A 223 -27.58 -45.78 5.12
N ARG A 224 -26.51 -46.03 4.34
CA ARG A 224 -26.51 -45.98 2.87
C ARG A 224 -27.37 -47.12 2.29
N THR A 225 -28.54 -46.83 1.74
CA THR A 225 -29.25 -47.77 0.87
C THR A 225 -28.64 -47.73 -0.53
N LYS A 226 -27.87 -48.74 -0.90
CA LYS A 226 -27.36 -48.88 -2.27
C LYS A 226 -28.54 -49.29 -3.17
N ARG A 227 -28.99 -48.41 -4.05
CA ARG A 227 -29.85 -48.78 -5.18
C ARG A 227 -29.01 -49.57 -6.19
N ALA A 228 -29.49 -50.73 -6.62
CA ALA A 228 -28.83 -51.52 -7.65
C ALA A 228 -29.02 -50.84 -9.02
N LEU A 229 -27.92 -50.53 -9.71
CA LEU A 229 -27.91 -49.94 -11.05
C LEU A 229 -28.44 -50.92 -12.09
N SER A 230 -29.22 -50.42 -13.05
CA SER A 230 -29.79 -51.22 -14.14
C SER A 230 -28.72 -51.63 -15.17
N VAL A 231 -28.97 -52.69 -15.93
CA VAL A 231 -28.00 -53.26 -16.90
C VAL A 231 -27.66 -52.26 -18.02
N GLY A 232 -28.60 -51.41 -18.43
CA GLY A 232 -28.36 -50.34 -19.41
C GLY A 232 -27.47 -49.21 -18.89
N GLU A 233 -27.63 -48.82 -17.62
CA GLU A 233 -26.73 -47.88 -16.95
C GLU A 233 -25.31 -48.42 -16.86
N ARG A 234 -25.13 -49.73 -16.60
CA ARG A 234 -23.79 -50.35 -16.54
C ARG A 234 -23.05 -50.33 -17.87
N VAL A 235 -23.75 -50.48 -18.99
CA VAL A 235 -23.13 -50.47 -20.33
C VAL A 235 -22.72 -49.04 -20.71
N VAL A 236 -23.55 -48.04 -20.42
CA VAL A 236 -23.20 -46.62 -20.61
C VAL A 236 -22.03 -46.23 -19.71
N GLU A 237 -22.04 -46.63 -18.45
CA GLU A 237 -20.96 -46.36 -17.48
C GLU A 237 -19.65 -47.06 -17.88
N SER A 238 -19.71 -48.26 -18.46
CA SER A 238 -18.54 -48.98 -18.98
C SER A 238 -17.94 -48.27 -20.22
N ALA A 239 -18.77 -47.79 -21.14
CA ALA A 239 -18.31 -47.06 -22.32
C ALA A 239 -17.72 -45.68 -21.97
N THR A 240 -18.31 -44.96 -21.01
CA THR A 240 -17.74 -43.70 -20.51
C THR A 240 -16.43 -43.95 -19.77
N ASN A 241 -16.34 -45.00 -18.94
CA ASN A 241 -15.11 -45.37 -18.24
C ASN A 241 -13.97 -45.76 -19.21
N ALA A 242 -14.27 -46.43 -20.33
CA ALA A 242 -13.28 -46.78 -21.35
C ALA A 242 -12.74 -45.52 -22.08
N ARG A 243 -13.61 -44.58 -22.42
CA ARG A 243 -13.20 -43.29 -23.01
C ARG A 243 -12.39 -42.46 -22.01
N ASP A 244 -12.81 -42.43 -20.76
CA ASP A 244 -12.15 -41.69 -19.68
C ASP A 244 -10.77 -42.26 -19.37
N THR A 245 -10.61 -43.59 -19.39
CA THR A 245 -9.29 -44.23 -19.20
C THR A 245 -8.31 -43.90 -20.31
N VAL A 246 -8.75 -43.90 -21.58
CA VAL A 246 -7.89 -43.49 -22.71
C VAL A 246 -7.48 -42.02 -22.60
N LEU A 247 -8.43 -41.13 -22.28
CA LEU A 247 -8.16 -39.71 -22.05
C LEU A 247 -7.20 -39.48 -20.88
N LEU A 248 -7.35 -40.25 -19.80
CA LEU A 248 -6.48 -40.17 -18.62
C LEU A 248 -5.05 -40.63 -18.94
N GLU A 249 -4.87 -41.71 -19.68
CA GLU A 249 -3.53 -42.19 -20.08
C GLU A 249 -2.85 -41.23 -21.06
N ALA A 250 -3.58 -40.69 -22.06
CA ALA A 250 -3.05 -39.65 -22.95
C ALA A 250 -2.63 -38.39 -22.18
N LYS A 251 -3.47 -37.94 -21.24
CA LYS A 251 -3.18 -36.80 -20.37
C LYS A 251 -1.99 -37.07 -19.45
N LYS A 252 -1.82 -38.30 -18.99
CA LYS A 252 -0.70 -38.74 -18.15
C LYS A 252 0.61 -38.69 -18.92
N ILE A 253 0.65 -39.22 -20.15
CA ILE A 253 1.81 -39.14 -21.06
C ILE A 253 2.20 -37.70 -21.33
N PHE A 254 1.22 -36.85 -21.68
CA PHE A 254 1.45 -35.42 -21.90
C PHE A 254 2.03 -34.73 -20.65
N ARG A 255 1.47 -35.03 -19.47
CA ARG A 255 1.88 -34.44 -18.19
C ARG A 255 3.24 -34.97 -17.71
N SER A 256 3.63 -36.19 -18.06
CA SER A 256 4.88 -36.80 -17.61
C SER A 256 6.08 -36.46 -18.51
N TYR A 257 5.88 -36.33 -19.83
CA TYR A 257 7.00 -36.15 -20.77
C TYR A 257 7.06 -34.74 -21.39
N VAL A 258 5.93 -34.22 -21.87
CA VAL A 258 5.90 -32.96 -22.63
C VAL A 258 5.89 -31.74 -21.69
N TRP A 259 5.01 -31.76 -20.68
CA TRP A 259 4.87 -30.68 -19.72
C TRP A 259 6.14 -30.29 -18.95
N PRO A 260 6.96 -31.23 -18.40
CA PRO A 260 8.15 -30.83 -17.65
C PRO A 260 9.22 -30.17 -18.53
N VAL A 261 9.38 -30.63 -19.78
CA VAL A 261 10.34 -30.03 -20.73
C VAL A 261 9.93 -28.59 -21.06
N ILE A 262 8.67 -28.36 -21.41
CA ILE A 262 8.14 -27.01 -21.67
C ILE A 262 8.29 -26.12 -20.42
N ALA A 263 7.97 -26.65 -19.23
CA ALA A 263 8.09 -25.91 -17.98
C ALA A 263 9.55 -25.55 -17.66
N GLN A 264 10.50 -26.45 -17.88
CA GLN A 264 11.93 -26.17 -17.67
C GLN A 264 12.45 -25.10 -18.63
N ILE A 265 12.11 -25.19 -19.92
CA ILE A 265 12.49 -24.16 -20.91
C ILE A 265 11.92 -22.80 -20.50
N PHE A 266 10.66 -22.77 -20.08
CA PHE A 266 10.01 -21.54 -19.62
C PHE A 266 10.67 -20.95 -18.35
N ILE A 267 11.05 -21.80 -17.39
CA ILE A 267 11.76 -21.36 -16.17
C ILE A 267 13.14 -20.79 -16.52
N ILE A 268 13.90 -21.44 -17.41
CA ILE A 268 15.20 -20.95 -17.86
C ILE A 268 15.05 -19.59 -18.53
N LEU A 269 14.06 -19.44 -19.44
CA LEU A 269 13.78 -18.17 -20.11
C LEU A 269 13.46 -17.05 -19.10
N LEU A 270 12.61 -17.32 -18.11
CA LEU A 270 12.26 -16.35 -17.06
C LEU A 270 13.48 -15.94 -16.23
N ILE A 271 14.37 -16.88 -15.93
CA ILE A 271 15.55 -16.64 -15.09
C ILE A 271 16.61 -15.86 -15.85
N THR A 272 16.84 -16.18 -17.12
CA THR A 272 17.71 -15.39 -18.01
C THR A 272 17.19 -13.96 -18.15
N ASN A 273 15.89 -13.78 -18.37
CA ASN A 273 15.30 -12.45 -18.40
C ASN A 273 15.47 -11.71 -17.06
N ARG A 274 15.20 -12.36 -15.93
CA ARG A 274 15.41 -11.78 -14.60
C ARG A 274 16.86 -11.39 -14.35
N ALA A 275 17.83 -12.20 -14.79
CA ALA A 275 19.25 -11.90 -14.68
C ALA A 275 19.64 -10.67 -15.53
N GLY A 276 19.13 -10.58 -16.77
CA GLY A 276 19.30 -9.41 -17.63
C GLY A 276 18.68 -8.15 -17.02
N GLY A 277 17.48 -8.25 -16.44
CA GLY A 277 16.84 -7.13 -15.75
C GLY A 277 17.61 -6.69 -14.50
N GLU A 278 18.17 -7.61 -13.72
CA GLU A 278 19.02 -7.25 -12.58
C GLU A 278 20.31 -6.54 -13.01
N LEU A 279 20.92 -6.94 -14.13
CA LEU A 279 22.07 -6.24 -14.70
C LEU A 279 21.71 -4.80 -15.07
N LEU A 280 20.60 -4.59 -15.75
CA LEU A 280 20.15 -3.25 -16.15
C LEU A 280 19.77 -2.38 -14.94
N LEU A 281 19.14 -2.95 -13.91
CA LEU A 281 18.88 -2.23 -12.64
C LEU A 281 20.18 -1.76 -11.98
N ARG A 282 21.24 -2.57 -11.98
CA ARG A 282 22.56 -2.16 -11.44
C ARG A 282 23.20 -1.04 -12.25
N VAL A 283 23.01 -1.02 -13.57
CA VAL A 283 23.46 0.08 -14.43
C VAL A 283 22.71 1.38 -14.09
N LEU A 284 21.40 1.32 -13.90
CA LEU A 284 20.58 2.49 -13.53
C LEU A 284 20.88 3.01 -12.11
N GLU A 285 21.31 2.12 -11.21
CA GLU A 285 21.70 2.44 -9.84
C GLU A 285 23.16 2.85 -9.70
N TRP A 286 23.93 2.82 -10.79
CA TRP A 286 25.33 3.19 -10.76
C TRP A 286 25.49 4.65 -10.32
N PRO A 287 26.21 4.91 -9.22
CA PRO A 287 26.47 6.28 -8.77
C PRO A 287 27.46 6.94 -9.74
N LEU A 288 27.05 8.04 -10.38
CA LEU A 288 27.89 8.72 -11.38
C LEU A 288 29.15 9.37 -10.78
N LEU A 289 29.12 9.77 -9.50
CA LEU A 289 30.27 10.35 -8.79
C LEU A 289 30.32 9.85 -7.32
N SER A 290 31.47 9.26 -6.94
CA SER A 290 31.75 8.53 -5.68
C SER A 290 31.70 9.33 -4.36
N GLY A 291 31.05 10.49 -4.31
CA GLY A 291 31.09 11.36 -3.11
C GLY A 291 29.74 11.66 -2.44
N ARG A 292 28.65 11.79 -3.21
CA ARG A 292 27.34 12.27 -2.69
C ARG A 292 26.20 12.29 -3.73
N SER A 293 26.42 11.71 -4.91
CA SER A 293 25.61 12.04 -6.08
C SER A 293 24.43 11.10 -6.33
N ALA A 294 23.34 11.70 -6.78
CA ALA A 294 22.13 11.05 -7.27
C ALA A 294 22.46 9.95 -8.28
N ALA A 295 21.78 8.80 -8.19
CA ALA A 295 21.93 7.73 -9.18
C ALA A 295 21.42 8.21 -10.56
N PHE A 296 21.73 7.50 -11.65
CA PHE A 296 21.24 7.89 -12.98
C PHE A 296 19.71 8.03 -13.02
N LYS A 297 19.00 7.15 -12.32
CA LYS A 297 17.54 7.24 -12.11
C LYS A 297 17.04 8.48 -11.35
N ASP A 298 17.91 9.13 -10.59
CA ASP A 298 17.56 10.37 -9.87
C ASP A 298 17.80 11.63 -10.72
N LEU A 299 18.47 11.52 -11.87
CA LEU A 299 18.74 12.63 -12.78
C LEU A 299 17.63 12.79 -13.82
N SER A 300 17.18 11.67 -14.38
CA SER A 300 16.29 11.59 -15.54
C SER A 300 14.96 10.90 -15.19
N ALA A 301 13.85 11.48 -15.64
CA ALA A 301 12.52 10.88 -15.47
C ALA A 301 12.39 9.57 -16.25
N THR A 302 13.04 9.46 -17.41
CA THR A 302 13.01 8.23 -18.24
C THR A 302 13.74 7.08 -17.59
N ALA A 303 14.93 7.32 -17.06
CA ALA A 303 15.71 6.32 -16.33
C ALA A 303 14.91 5.75 -15.15
N GLN A 304 14.17 6.62 -14.46
CA GLN A 304 13.29 6.22 -13.38
C GLN A 304 12.08 5.41 -13.85
N GLN A 305 11.44 5.82 -14.95
CA GLN A 305 10.30 5.10 -15.51
C GLN A 305 10.71 3.69 -15.95
N VAL A 306 11.89 3.55 -16.56
CA VAL A 306 12.48 2.26 -16.91
C VAL A 306 12.78 1.43 -15.65
N ASP A 307 13.35 2.02 -14.61
CA ASP A 307 13.59 1.34 -13.32
C ASP A 307 12.29 0.78 -12.71
N ILE A 308 11.21 1.57 -12.70
CA ILE A 308 9.90 1.15 -12.19
C ILE A 308 9.34 -0.02 -12.99
N ARG A 309 9.31 0.08 -14.33
CA ARG A 309 8.78 -0.97 -15.21
C ARG A 309 9.60 -2.26 -15.11
N LEU A 310 10.92 -2.13 -15.02
CA LEU A 310 11.81 -3.26 -14.87
C LEU A 310 11.65 -3.97 -13.52
N GLN A 311 11.48 -3.21 -12.43
CA GLN A 311 11.17 -3.77 -11.12
C GLN A 311 9.80 -4.46 -11.08
N GLN A 312 8.77 -3.88 -11.70
CA GLN A 312 7.44 -4.50 -11.84
C GLN A 312 7.55 -5.82 -12.59
N PHE A 313 8.23 -5.83 -13.75
CA PHE A 313 8.44 -7.03 -14.54
C PHE A 313 9.20 -8.12 -13.77
N CYS A 314 10.24 -7.74 -13.02
CA CYS A 314 11.01 -8.66 -12.20
C CYS A 314 10.22 -9.22 -11.00
N TYR A 315 9.20 -8.50 -10.53
CA TYR A 315 8.39 -8.88 -9.37
C TYR A 315 7.17 -9.75 -9.74
N TRP A 316 6.63 -9.61 -10.96
CA TRP A 316 5.47 -10.38 -11.43
C TRP A 316 5.60 -11.90 -11.28
N PRO A 317 6.74 -12.56 -11.59
CA PRO A 317 6.86 -14.00 -11.38
C PRO A 317 6.69 -14.40 -9.91
N VAL A 318 7.22 -13.60 -8.98
CA VAL A 318 7.10 -13.85 -7.55
C VAL A 318 5.64 -13.69 -7.10
N GLN A 319 4.96 -12.62 -7.55
CA GLN A 319 3.53 -12.42 -7.26
C GLN A 319 2.67 -13.53 -7.86
N TYR A 320 2.96 -13.96 -9.09
CA TYR A 320 2.23 -15.05 -9.72
C TYR A 320 2.38 -16.36 -8.91
N LEU A 321 3.57 -16.66 -8.39
CA LEU A 321 3.78 -17.82 -7.52
C LEU A 321 3.01 -17.73 -6.21
N THR A 322 2.91 -16.56 -5.59
CA THR A 322 2.10 -16.39 -4.36
C THR A 322 0.61 -16.57 -4.65
N LEU A 323 0.12 -16.11 -5.81
CA LEU A 323 -1.27 -16.34 -6.25
C LEU A 323 -1.55 -17.80 -6.60
N ARG A 324 -0.60 -18.48 -7.24
CA ARG A 324 -0.73 -19.91 -7.52
C ARG A 324 -0.80 -20.72 -6.22
N ARG A 325 -0.01 -20.34 -5.22
CA ARG A 325 -0.08 -20.95 -3.88
C ARG A 325 -1.43 -20.71 -3.23
N ARG A 326 -2.02 -19.52 -3.36
CA ARG A 326 -3.39 -19.25 -2.87
C ARG A 326 -4.42 -20.22 -3.46
N ARG A 327 -4.33 -20.54 -4.77
CA ARG A 327 -5.27 -21.49 -5.40
C ARG A 327 -5.18 -22.91 -4.82
N ASN A 328 -4.08 -23.23 -4.13
CA ASN A 328 -3.88 -24.50 -3.47
C ASN A 328 -4.31 -24.50 -1.98
N ASN A 329 -4.86 -23.38 -1.49
CA ASN A 329 -5.36 -23.22 -0.13
C ASN A 329 -6.85 -22.86 -0.15
N TRP A 330 -7.50 -22.91 1.01
CA TRP A 330 -8.90 -22.51 1.18
C TRP A 330 -9.16 -21.07 0.70
N GLY A 331 -10.25 -20.84 -0.02
CA GLY A 331 -10.62 -19.52 -0.53
C GLY A 331 -10.97 -18.53 0.58
N SER A 332 -11.51 -19.05 1.68
CA SER A 332 -11.78 -18.32 2.93
C SER A 332 -10.52 -17.76 3.63
N ILE A 333 -9.31 -18.19 3.25
CA ILE A 333 -8.06 -17.66 3.83
C ILE A 333 -7.73 -16.30 3.24
N THR A 334 -7.93 -15.25 4.04
CA THR A 334 -7.94 -13.86 3.55
C THR A 334 -6.55 -13.23 3.35
N ASN A 335 -5.47 -13.77 3.93
CA ASN A 335 -4.14 -13.13 3.94
C ASN A 335 -3.57 -12.75 2.57
N ASN A 336 -3.90 -13.51 1.52
CA ASN A 336 -3.34 -13.31 0.18
C ASN A 336 -4.23 -12.44 -0.73
N HIS A 337 -5.37 -11.93 -0.23
CA HIS A 337 -6.26 -11.07 -1.01
C HIS A 337 -5.64 -9.72 -1.39
N PRO A 338 -4.88 -9.04 -0.49
CA PRO A 338 -4.15 -7.82 -0.87
C PRO A 338 -3.17 -8.04 -2.02
N GLU A 339 -2.44 -9.17 -2.01
CA GLU A 339 -1.48 -9.50 -3.07
C GLU A 339 -2.17 -9.76 -4.41
N TYR A 340 -3.36 -10.38 -4.41
CA TYR A 340 -4.19 -10.53 -5.59
C TYR A 340 -4.59 -9.16 -6.17
N ILE A 341 -5.13 -8.28 -5.33
CA ILE A 341 -5.59 -6.96 -5.77
C ILE A 341 -4.42 -6.16 -6.33
N ARG A 342 -3.25 -6.20 -5.69
CA ARG A 342 -2.04 -5.50 -6.13
C ARG A 342 -1.49 -6.03 -7.46
N PHE A 343 -1.44 -7.36 -7.62
CA PHE A 343 -1.00 -7.99 -8.87
C PHE A 343 -1.89 -7.57 -10.06
N TYR A 344 -3.21 -7.72 -9.92
CA TYR A 344 -4.14 -7.34 -10.98
C TYR A 344 -4.16 -5.82 -11.21
N ASN A 345 -4.03 -5.00 -10.17
CA ASN A 345 -3.90 -3.56 -10.35
C ASN A 345 -2.66 -3.21 -11.18
N SER A 346 -1.50 -3.80 -10.87
CA SER A 346 -0.27 -3.60 -11.66
C SER A 346 -0.44 -4.06 -13.11
N LEU A 347 -1.02 -5.24 -13.33
CA LEU A 347 -1.21 -5.78 -14.68
C LEU A 347 -2.18 -4.92 -15.51
N TRP A 348 -3.31 -4.50 -14.93
CA TRP A 348 -4.28 -3.63 -15.60
C TRP A 348 -3.70 -2.25 -15.92
N LEU A 349 -2.93 -1.65 -15.02
CA LEU A 349 -2.27 -0.37 -15.28
C LEU A 349 -1.25 -0.48 -16.42
N VAL A 350 -0.42 -1.53 -16.43
CA VAL A 350 0.53 -1.73 -17.53
C VAL A 350 -0.19 -1.98 -18.85
N ALA A 351 -1.24 -2.80 -18.86
CA ALA A 351 -2.03 -3.05 -20.06
C ALA A 351 -2.66 -1.77 -20.62
N ASN A 352 -3.29 -0.96 -19.76
CA ASN A 352 -3.87 0.32 -20.18
C ASN A 352 -2.79 1.31 -20.64
N ASP A 353 -1.63 1.36 -19.97
CA ASP A 353 -0.51 2.21 -20.37
C ASP A 353 0.00 1.83 -21.77
N VAL A 354 0.11 0.53 -22.08
CA VAL A 354 0.49 0.05 -23.42
C VAL A 354 -0.59 0.36 -24.46
N ILE A 355 -1.87 0.16 -24.16
CA ILE A 355 -2.97 0.47 -25.10
C ILE A 355 -2.97 1.96 -25.46
N ILE A 356 -2.92 2.84 -24.44
CA ILE A 356 -2.85 4.29 -24.64
C ILE A 356 -1.54 4.66 -25.35
N GLY A 357 -0.44 3.99 -25.01
CA GLY A 357 0.87 4.21 -25.63
C GLY A 357 0.92 3.88 -27.11
N ILE A 358 0.29 2.78 -27.55
CA ILE A 358 0.19 2.42 -28.97
C ILE A 358 -0.62 3.46 -29.74
N ALA A 359 -1.75 3.92 -29.18
CA ALA A 359 -2.58 4.96 -29.79
C ALA A 359 -1.84 6.30 -29.88
N LEU A 360 -1.14 6.71 -28.82
CA LEU A 360 -0.35 7.93 -28.79
C LEU A 360 0.86 7.85 -29.73
N GLY A 361 1.56 6.72 -29.74
CA GLY A 361 2.76 6.48 -30.54
C GLY A 361 2.49 6.48 -32.03
N SER A 362 1.43 5.79 -32.46
CA SER A 362 0.99 5.82 -33.86
C SER A 362 0.69 7.24 -34.33
N TYR A 363 -0.09 7.99 -33.54
CA TYR A 363 -0.38 9.39 -33.84
C TYR A 363 0.88 10.28 -33.97
N ILE A 364 1.84 10.12 -33.05
CA ILE A 364 3.10 10.89 -33.07
C ILE A 364 3.98 10.51 -34.27
N ILE A 365 4.05 9.22 -34.62
CA ILE A 365 4.89 8.74 -35.72
C ILE A 365 4.33 9.20 -37.06
N ASP A 366 3.02 9.10 -37.27
CA ASP A 366 2.35 9.49 -38.51
C ASP A 366 2.45 11.01 -38.77
N ASN A 367 2.47 11.81 -37.69
CA ASN A 367 2.54 13.27 -37.76
C ASN A 367 3.90 13.83 -37.29
N ALA A 368 4.97 13.04 -37.36
CA ALA A 368 6.25 13.39 -36.75
C ALA A 368 6.81 14.73 -37.25
N ASP A 369 6.70 15.02 -38.55
CA ASP A 369 7.20 16.26 -39.14
C ASP A 369 6.37 17.48 -38.70
N LEU A 370 5.04 17.33 -38.58
CA LEU A 370 4.15 18.37 -38.08
C LEU A 370 4.41 18.66 -36.60
N VAL A 371 4.54 17.62 -35.78
CA VAL A 371 4.84 17.75 -34.35
C VAL A 371 6.22 18.38 -34.13
N ALA A 372 7.22 18.00 -34.93
CA ALA A 372 8.54 18.62 -34.88
C ALA A 372 8.47 20.11 -35.28
N ALA A 373 7.75 20.46 -36.35
CA ALA A 373 7.59 21.86 -36.76
C ALA A 373 6.88 22.69 -35.68
N GLN A 374 5.82 22.17 -35.07
CA GLN A 374 5.14 22.81 -33.95
C GLN A 374 6.05 22.99 -32.73
N MET A 375 6.82 21.96 -32.40
CA MET A 375 7.78 22.01 -31.29
C MET A 375 8.84 23.08 -31.55
N ASN A 376 9.39 23.15 -32.76
CA ASN A 376 10.35 24.18 -33.13
C ASN A 376 9.74 25.58 -32.99
N HIS A 377 8.52 25.78 -33.51
CA HIS A 377 7.81 27.04 -33.42
C HIS A 377 7.56 27.47 -31.96
N VAL A 378 7.20 26.52 -31.08
CA VAL A 378 7.03 26.80 -29.65
C VAL A 378 8.36 27.20 -29.01
N VAL A 379 9.46 26.51 -29.34
CA VAL A 379 10.77 26.85 -28.78
C VAL A 379 11.23 28.23 -29.22
N ASP A 380 11.18 28.51 -30.51
CA ASP A 380 11.59 29.80 -31.06
C ASP A 380 10.71 30.94 -30.53
N SER A 381 9.39 30.76 -30.50
CA SER A 381 8.46 31.82 -30.08
C SER A 381 8.50 32.10 -28.59
N TRP A 382 8.57 31.08 -27.73
CA TRP A 382 8.46 31.26 -26.28
C TRP A 382 9.82 31.32 -25.58
N PHE A 383 10.77 30.45 -25.95
CA PHE A 383 12.05 30.35 -25.25
C PHE A 383 13.14 31.22 -25.86
N VAL A 384 13.02 31.65 -27.13
CA VAL A 384 13.98 32.57 -27.75
C VAL A 384 13.37 33.96 -27.87
N GLU A 385 12.45 34.17 -28.81
CA GLU A 385 11.87 35.48 -29.10
C GLU A 385 11.10 36.06 -27.91
N GLY A 386 10.34 35.22 -27.20
CA GLY A 386 9.61 35.63 -26.00
C GLY A 386 10.53 36.15 -24.90
N LEU A 387 11.66 35.48 -24.66
CA LEU A 387 12.66 35.94 -23.70
C LEU A 387 13.38 37.20 -24.17
N GLN A 388 13.73 37.31 -25.46
CA GLN A 388 14.34 38.51 -26.03
C GLN A 388 13.41 39.72 -25.86
N ARG A 389 12.14 39.60 -26.25
CA ARG A 389 11.14 40.67 -26.09
C ARG A 389 10.96 41.07 -24.63
N MET A 390 10.94 40.09 -23.73
CA MET A 390 10.82 40.33 -22.30
C MET A 390 12.04 41.07 -21.72
N ILE A 391 13.25 40.75 -22.18
CA ILE A 391 14.49 41.43 -21.76
C ILE A 391 14.56 42.85 -22.34
N SER A 392 14.23 43.03 -23.62
CA SER A 392 14.14 44.37 -24.23
C SER A 392 13.14 45.25 -23.49
N TRP A 393 11.96 44.72 -23.15
CA TRP A 393 10.97 45.42 -22.32
C TRP A 393 11.50 45.78 -20.92
N LEU A 394 12.41 44.96 -20.37
CA LEU A 394 13.04 45.20 -19.08
C LEU A 394 14.12 46.28 -19.12
N MET A 395 14.79 46.45 -20.26
CA MET A 395 15.81 47.50 -20.47
C MET A 395 15.20 48.89 -20.65
N ASP A 396 13.98 48.96 -21.18
CA ASP A 396 13.20 50.19 -21.27
C ASP A 396 12.60 50.52 -19.88
N TRP A 397 11.28 50.65 -19.78
CA TRP A 397 10.58 51.11 -18.57
C TRP A 397 9.51 50.08 -18.14
N PRO A 398 9.92 48.95 -17.56
CA PRO A 398 8.99 47.88 -17.23
C PRO A 398 7.97 48.36 -16.18
N ALA A 399 6.68 48.21 -16.49
CA ALA A 399 5.57 48.61 -15.63
C ALA A 399 5.64 50.07 -15.11
N GLY A 400 6.31 50.97 -15.83
CA GLY A 400 6.49 52.38 -15.42
C GLY A 400 7.58 52.60 -14.35
N LEU A 401 8.35 51.57 -13.99
CA LEU A 401 9.51 51.70 -13.11
C LEU A 401 10.70 52.25 -13.91
N LYS A 402 11.20 53.42 -13.50
CA LYS A 402 12.44 53.99 -14.06
C LYS A 402 13.64 53.25 -13.47
N LEU A 403 14.17 52.29 -14.22
CA LEU A 403 15.36 51.54 -13.85
C LEU A 403 16.64 52.32 -14.16
N ASN A 404 17.77 51.81 -13.69
CA ASN A 404 19.07 52.35 -14.07
C ASN A 404 19.43 51.87 -15.48
N ASN A 405 19.44 52.79 -16.44
CA ASN A 405 19.64 52.46 -17.86
C ASN A 405 20.96 51.73 -18.14
N GLU A 406 22.08 52.16 -17.54
CA GLU A 406 23.40 51.57 -17.78
C GLU A 406 23.47 50.11 -17.29
N LEU A 407 22.97 49.86 -16.07
CA LEU A 407 22.95 48.51 -15.52
C LEU A 407 21.95 47.61 -16.25
N ALA A 408 20.78 48.15 -16.61
CA ALA A 408 19.77 47.41 -17.35
C ALA A 408 20.28 47.01 -18.74
N ALA A 409 20.94 47.92 -19.46
CA ALA A 409 21.59 47.65 -20.73
C ALA A 409 22.68 46.58 -20.59
N PHE A 410 23.59 46.71 -19.62
CA PHE A 410 24.64 45.72 -19.39
C PHE A 410 24.09 44.30 -19.10
N LEU A 411 23.10 44.18 -18.20
CA LEU A 411 22.48 42.89 -17.88
C LEU A 411 21.68 42.34 -19.08
N GLY A 412 20.97 43.22 -19.77
CA GLY A 412 20.19 42.86 -20.95
C GLY A 412 21.05 42.33 -22.08
N ASP A 413 22.12 43.05 -22.45
CA ASP A 413 23.08 42.63 -23.48
C ASP A 413 23.73 41.29 -23.14
N LEU A 414 24.12 41.09 -21.87
CA LEU A 414 24.67 39.81 -21.41
C LEU A 414 23.69 38.65 -21.58
N PHE A 415 22.42 38.84 -21.19
CA PHE A 415 21.41 37.78 -21.31
C PHE A 415 20.98 37.55 -22.76
N LEU A 416 20.86 38.61 -23.58
CA LEU A 416 20.58 38.50 -25.00
C LEU A 416 21.69 37.73 -25.72
N TRP A 417 22.96 38.02 -25.43
CA TRP A 417 24.09 37.27 -25.99
C TRP A 417 24.02 35.76 -25.70
N VAL A 418 23.63 35.37 -24.47
CA VAL A 418 23.46 33.95 -24.13
C VAL A 418 22.23 33.34 -24.84
N ILE A 419 21.15 34.10 -25.02
CA ILE A 419 19.97 33.63 -25.78
C ILE A 419 20.33 33.42 -27.25
N ASP A 420 21.09 34.32 -27.87
CA ASP A 420 21.51 34.20 -29.25
C ASP A 420 22.43 32.99 -29.47
N TYR A 421 23.34 32.75 -28.52
CA TYR A 421 24.15 31.53 -28.51
C TYR A 421 23.26 30.27 -28.42
N TRP A 422 22.28 30.27 -27.51
CA TRP A 422 21.33 29.17 -27.37
C TRP A 422 20.48 28.97 -28.63
N ALA A 423 20.05 30.04 -29.30
CA ALA A 423 19.33 29.99 -30.56
C ALA A 423 20.18 29.33 -31.66
N GLY A 424 21.47 29.65 -31.74
CA GLY A 424 22.42 28.97 -32.62
C GLY A 424 22.52 27.46 -32.33
N CYS A 425 22.54 27.05 -31.06
CA CYS A 425 22.48 25.63 -30.70
C CYS A 425 21.16 24.96 -31.12
N MET A 426 20.02 25.66 -30.99
CA MET A 426 18.71 25.14 -31.40
C MET A 426 18.60 24.98 -32.91
N GLN A 427 19.14 25.92 -33.70
CA GLN A 427 19.21 25.81 -35.16
C GLN A 427 20.02 24.58 -35.60
N ALA A 428 21.13 24.29 -34.91
CA ALA A 428 21.91 23.07 -35.17
C ALA A 428 21.14 21.78 -34.84
N LEU A 429 20.22 21.83 -33.86
CA LEU A 429 19.39 20.69 -33.44
C LEU A 429 18.13 20.50 -34.29
N GLN A 430 17.66 21.54 -34.99
CA GLN A 430 16.45 21.56 -35.81
C GLN A 430 16.33 20.36 -36.79
N PRO A 431 17.36 19.97 -37.58
CA PRO A 431 17.25 18.81 -38.48
C PRO A 431 17.12 17.47 -37.75
N LEU A 432 17.56 17.38 -36.48
CA LEU A 432 17.44 16.18 -35.66
C LEU A 432 16.06 16.08 -34.98
N LEU A 433 15.30 17.17 -34.91
CA LEU A 433 14.03 17.24 -34.18
C LEU A 433 12.99 16.20 -34.63
N PRO A 434 12.75 15.96 -35.94
CA PRO A 434 11.83 14.91 -36.39
C PRO A 434 12.27 13.51 -35.96
N HIS A 435 13.59 13.26 -35.89
CA HIS A 435 14.15 11.98 -35.44
C HIS A 435 13.93 11.78 -33.94
N ILE A 436 14.09 12.84 -33.14
CA ILE A 436 13.80 12.82 -31.70
C ILE A 436 12.31 12.56 -31.45
N VAL A 437 11.43 13.25 -32.18
CA VAL A 437 9.97 13.03 -32.10
C VAL A 437 9.60 11.60 -32.48
N ARG A 438 10.19 11.06 -33.55
CA ARG A 438 9.97 9.67 -33.95
C ARG A 438 10.49 8.67 -32.90
N LEU A 439 11.62 8.95 -32.26
CA LEU A 439 12.14 8.14 -31.14
C LEU A 439 11.19 8.18 -29.93
N ILE A 440 10.63 9.35 -29.59
CA ILE A 440 9.58 9.48 -28.58
C ILE A 440 8.35 8.65 -28.98
N GLY A 441 7.92 8.75 -30.24
CA GLY A 441 6.85 7.93 -30.81
C GLY A 441 7.09 6.42 -30.63
N PHE A 442 8.26 5.92 -31.04
CA PHE A 442 8.63 4.50 -30.87
C PHE A 442 8.66 4.05 -29.41
N SER A 443 9.11 4.92 -28.48
CA SER A 443 9.11 4.59 -27.05
C SER A 443 7.70 4.33 -26.49
N SER A 444 6.67 4.89 -27.13
CA SER A 444 5.27 4.77 -26.71
C SER A 444 4.72 3.34 -26.84
N PHE A 445 5.33 2.49 -27.68
CA PHE A 445 4.96 1.07 -27.77
C PHE A 445 5.17 0.30 -26.46
N ALA A 446 6.11 0.76 -25.63
CA ALA A 446 6.34 0.19 -24.31
C ALA A 446 5.44 0.79 -23.21
N GLY A 447 4.57 1.76 -23.55
CA GLY A 447 3.60 2.41 -22.67
C GLY A 447 3.59 3.93 -22.79
N ALA A 448 2.44 4.58 -22.59
CA ALA A 448 2.27 6.04 -22.64
C ALA A 448 3.09 6.79 -21.58
N SER A 449 3.43 6.14 -20.48
CA SER A 449 4.30 6.68 -19.44
C SER A 449 5.72 7.01 -19.90
N LEU A 450 6.27 6.28 -20.87
CA LEU A 450 7.63 6.51 -21.40
C LEU A 450 7.77 7.79 -22.24
N PRO A 451 6.93 8.08 -23.25
CA PRO A 451 7.02 9.32 -24.02
C PRO A 451 6.78 10.55 -23.14
N ILE A 452 5.89 10.47 -22.13
CA ILE A 452 5.70 11.55 -21.14
C ILE A 452 6.98 11.79 -20.33
N SER A 453 7.67 10.73 -19.92
CA SER A 453 8.95 10.86 -19.20
C SER A 453 10.07 11.44 -20.08
N LEU A 454 10.14 11.03 -21.37
CA LEU A 454 11.08 11.59 -22.35
C LEU A 454 10.80 13.07 -22.60
N PHE A 455 9.53 13.44 -22.71
CA PHE A 455 9.12 14.83 -22.87
C PHE A 455 9.50 15.68 -21.64
N SER A 456 9.34 15.17 -20.42
CA SER A 456 9.79 15.86 -19.20
C SER A 456 11.31 16.09 -19.18
N ASP A 457 12.10 15.12 -19.63
CA ASP A 457 13.55 15.27 -19.77
C ASP A 457 13.91 16.25 -20.90
N LEU A 458 13.19 16.24 -22.02
CA LEU A 458 13.34 17.19 -23.12
C LEU A 458 13.08 18.64 -22.66
N VAL A 459 12.00 18.87 -21.91
CA VAL A 459 11.72 20.18 -21.28
C VAL A 459 12.86 20.61 -20.34
N SER A 460 13.51 19.65 -19.67
CA SER A 460 14.68 19.93 -18.82
C SER A 460 15.85 20.50 -19.63
N ILE A 461 16.14 19.88 -20.77
CA ILE A 461 17.23 20.26 -21.65
C ILE A 461 16.93 21.61 -22.32
N LEU A 462 15.71 21.79 -22.82
CA LEU A 462 15.29 23.01 -23.50
C LEU A 462 15.35 24.25 -22.60
N THR A 463 15.19 24.10 -21.28
CA THR A 463 15.10 25.21 -20.33
C THR A 463 16.38 25.46 -19.52
N VAL A 464 17.51 24.86 -19.92
CA VAL A 464 18.80 25.00 -19.22
C VAL A 464 19.26 26.47 -19.17
N HIS A 465 19.12 27.22 -20.25
CA HIS A 465 19.50 28.63 -20.31
C HIS A 465 18.69 29.49 -19.31
N ILE A 466 17.38 29.24 -19.16
CA ILE A 466 16.53 29.91 -18.15
C ILE A 466 16.99 29.57 -16.73
N TYR A 467 17.36 28.30 -16.49
CA TYR A 467 17.91 27.91 -15.19
C TYR A 467 19.23 28.62 -14.89
N ALA A 468 20.11 28.78 -15.89
CA ALA A 468 21.34 29.55 -15.74
C ALA A 468 21.07 31.03 -15.43
N PHE A 469 20.11 31.66 -16.11
CA PHE A 469 19.69 33.05 -15.83
C PHE A 469 19.12 33.22 -14.42
N TYR A 470 18.27 32.30 -13.98
CA TYR A 470 17.78 32.29 -12.61
C TYR A 470 18.94 32.16 -11.60
N ILE A 471 19.89 31.26 -11.81
CA ILE A 471 21.04 31.11 -10.91
C ILE A 471 21.88 32.40 -10.87
N ALA A 472 22.19 32.97 -12.03
CA ALA A 472 23.01 34.16 -12.14
C ALA A 472 22.33 35.37 -11.47
N SER A 473 21.09 35.65 -11.83
CA SER A 473 20.31 36.75 -11.26
C SER A 473 20.06 36.59 -9.76
N ALA A 474 19.75 35.37 -9.29
CA ALA A 474 19.58 35.09 -7.86
C ALA A 474 20.87 35.36 -7.07
N ARG A 475 22.03 34.96 -7.60
CA ARG A 475 23.34 35.23 -6.96
C ARG A 475 23.63 36.73 -6.89
N ILE A 476 23.44 37.45 -7.99
CA ILE A 476 23.68 38.90 -8.03
C ILE A 476 22.75 39.60 -7.04
N TYR A 477 21.47 39.26 -7.03
CA TYR A 477 20.48 39.83 -6.12
C TYR A 477 20.79 39.53 -4.64
N ASN A 478 21.11 38.28 -4.31
CA ASN A 478 21.49 37.89 -2.96
C ASN A 478 22.77 38.59 -2.49
N TRP A 479 23.77 38.70 -3.37
CA TRP A 479 25.02 39.39 -3.07
C TRP A 479 24.77 40.88 -2.82
N GLN A 480 23.99 41.53 -3.67
CA GLN A 480 23.62 42.94 -3.51
C GLN A 480 22.86 43.19 -2.21
N LEU A 481 21.86 42.38 -1.87
CA LEU A 481 21.13 42.47 -0.59
C LEU A 481 22.07 42.30 0.61
N THR A 482 22.98 41.33 0.55
CA THR A 482 23.93 41.06 1.65
C THR A 482 24.91 42.23 1.84
N ILE A 483 25.38 42.85 0.76
CA ILE A 483 26.22 44.05 0.83
C ILE A 483 25.42 45.22 1.41
N ILE A 484 24.20 45.46 0.93
CA ILE A 484 23.34 46.55 1.43
C ILE A 484 23.08 46.40 2.93
N VAL A 485 22.75 45.20 3.41
CA VAL A 485 22.56 44.94 4.86
C VAL A 485 23.85 45.19 5.63
N SER A 486 25.00 44.80 5.09
CA SER A 486 26.30 44.99 5.72
C SER A 486 26.70 46.48 5.79
N LEU A 487 26.48 47.23 4.71
CA LEU A 487 26.69 48.69 4.66
C LEU A 487 25.68 49.43 5.54
N PHE A 488 24.44 48.97 5.63
CA PHE A 488 23.47 49.53 6.57
C PHE A 488 23.92 49.39 8.02
N HIS A 489 24.58 48.28 8.37
CA HIS A 489 25.23 48.16 9.68
C HIS A 489 26.41 49.12 9.85
N LEU A 490 27.20 49.34 8.79
CA LEU A 490 28.28 50.34 8.77
C LEU A 490 27.75 51.75 9.09
N PHE A 491 26.63 52.22 8.52
CA PHE A 491 26.04 53.54 8.91
C PHE A 491 25.64 53.65 10.36
N ARG A 492 25.24 52.52 10.95
CA ARG A 492 24.80 52.48 12.34
C ARG A 492 25.95 52.37 13.33
N GLY A 493 27.21 52.39 12.86
CA GLY A 493 28.39 52.15 13.70
C GLY A 493 28.48 50.70 14.19
N LYS A 494 27.93 49.75 13.43
CA LYS A 494 27.81 48.33 13.83
C LYS A 494 28.53 47.41 12.84
N LYS A 495 29.03 46.27 13.35
CA LYS A 495 29.71 45.22 12.57
C LYS A 495 29.13 43.86 12.92
N ARG A 496 28.84 43.03 11.91
CA ARG A 496 28.46 41.62 12.13
C ARG A 496 29.72 40.82 12.44
N ASN A 497 29.80 40.25 13.64
CA ASN A 497 30.87 39.35 14.03
C ASN A 497 30.51 37.92 13.62
N ILE A 498 31.18 37.40 12.59
CA ILE A 498 30.91 36.08 12.01
C ILE A 498 31.24 34.96 13.02
N LEU A 499 32.28 35.14 13.84
CA LEU A 499 32.75 34.12 14.80
C LEU A 499 31.79 33.93 15.97
N ARG A 500 31.09 34.99 16.39
CA ARG A 500 30.13 34.96 17.53
C ARG A 500 28.67 35.15 17.10
N ASN A 501 28.41 35.18 15.79
CA ASN A 501 27.10 35.35 15.16
C ASN A 501 26.23 36.49 15.76
N ARG A 502 26.86 37.61 16.15
CA ARG A 502 26.22 38.77 16.81
C ARG A 502 26.60 40.09 16.14
N ILE A 503 25.92 41.18 16.50
CA ILE A 503 26.20 42.53 15.99
C ILE A 503 26.93 43.31 17.09
N ASP A 504 28.18 43.69 16.84
CA ASP A 504 29.04 44.45 17.75
C ASP A 504 29.09 45.93 17.31
N SER A 505 29.22 46.87 18.25
CA SER A 505 29.55 48.27 17.93
C SER A 505 31.03 48.37 17.52
N CYS A 506 31.32 49.16 16.50
CA CYS A 506 32.67 49.39 16.01
C CYS A 506 32.81 50.89 15.73
N ASP A 507 33.88 51.49 16.23
CA ASP A 507 34.17 52.89 15.97
C ASP A 507 34.81 52.98 14.57
N TYR A 508 34.14 53.68 13.66
CA TYR A 508 34.59 53.88 12.28
C TYR A 508 35.02 55.34 12.09
N ASP A 509 36.09 55.56 11.33
CA ASP A 509 36.52 56.91 10.96
C ASP A 509 35.51 57.57 10.02
N LEU A 510 35.47 58.91 10.01
CA LEU A 510 34.52 59.69 9.21
C LEU A 510 34.61 59.35 7.71
N ASP A 511 35.83 59.12 7.19
CA ASP A 511 36.07 58.77 5.80
C ASP A 511 35.48 57.39 5.43
N GLN A 512 35.58 56.41 6.34
CA GLN A 512 35.02 55.07 6.15
C GLN A 512 33.50 55.10 6.15
N LEU A 513 32.91 55.92 7.04
CA LEU A 513 31.47 56.12 7.11
C LEU A 513 30.95 56.82 5.85
N LEU A 514 31.65 57.86 5.36
CA LEU A 514 31.32 58.59 4.15
C LEU A 514 31.36 57.69 2.92
N LEU A 515 32.46 56.94 2.73
CA LEU A 515 32.62 56.00 1.62
C LEU A 515 31.55 54.92 1.65
N GLY A 516 31.27 54.37 2.84
CA GLY A 516 30.17 53.45 3.04
C GLY A 516 28.85 54.05 2.54
N THR A 517 28.58 55.31 2.90
CA THR A 517 27.28 55.98 2.66
C THR A 517 27.04 56.17 1.18
N ILE A 518 28.07 56.57 0.46
CA ILE A 518 28.04 56.70 -1.01
C ILE A 518 27.81 55.33 -1.66
N LEU A 519 28.51 54.29 -1.22
CA LEU A 519 28.35 52.95 -1.78
C LEU A 519 26.95 52.39 -1.50
N PHE A 520 26.40 52.63 -0.31
CA PHE A 520 25.04 52.21 0.05
C PHE A 520 23.96 52.90 -0.75
N THR A 521 24.04 54.22 -0.90
CA THR A 521 23.05 54.97 -1.70
C THR A 521 23.08 54.50 -3.15
N LEU A 522 24.28 54.29 -3.72
CA LEU A 522 24.45 53.72 -5.05
C LEU A 522 23.82 52.33 -5.16
N LEU A 523 24.22 51.36 -4.31
CA LEU A 523 23.69 49.99 -4.40
C LEU A 523 22.18 49.94 -4.16
N THR A 524 21.65 50.80 -3.29
CA THR A 524 20.19 50.88 -3.02
C THR A 524 19.43 51.38 -4.24
N PHE A 525 19.97 52.36 -4.98
CA PHE A 525 19.36 52.82 -6.23
C PHE A 525 19.51 51.84 -7.40
N LEU A 526 20.53 50.96 -7.38
CA LEU A 526 20.70 49.90 -8.36
C LEU A 526 19.84 48.64 -8.04
N LEU A 527 19.38 48.49 -6.80
CA LEU A 527 18.65 47.30 -6.33
C LEU A 527 17.34 47.03 -7.09
N PRO A 528 16.48 48.04 -7.40
CA PRO A 528 15.26 47.81 -8.15
C PRO A 528 15.52 47.17 -9.51
N THR A 529 16.57 47.60 -10.21
CA THR A 529 16.96 47.06 -11.52
C THR A 529 17.30 45.58 -11.41
N VAL A 530 18.21 45.20 -10.51
CA VAL A 530 18.56 43.78 -10.30
C VAL A 530 17.38 42.95 -9.81
N GLY A 531 16.55 43.52 -8.92
CA GLY A 531 15.37 42.86 -8.37
C GLY A 531 14.31 42.53 -9.43
N VAL A 532 14.10 43.42 -10.40
CA VAL A 532 13.17 43.19 -11.52
C VAL A 532 13.68 42.07 -12.44
N PHE A 533 14.97 42.08 -12.84
CA PHE A 533 15.58 40.98 -13.60
C PHE A 533 15.48 39.63 -12.87
N TYR A 534 15.81 39.60 -11.58
CA TYR A 534 15.66 38.41 -10.75
C TYR A 534 14.21 37.89 -10.70
N THR A 535 13.25 38.77 -10.43
CA THR A 535 11.84 38.39 -10.29
C THR A 535 11.29 37.78 -11.57
N THR A 536 11.68 38.33 -12.73
CA THR A 536 11.29 37.84 -14.05
C THR A 536 11.84 36.44 -14.33
N PHE A 537 13.12 36.18 -14.08
CA PHE A 537 13.67 34.82 -14.28
C PHE A 537 13.21 33.83 -13.21
N ALA A 538 12.96 34.29 -11.99
CA ALA A 538 12.36 33.49 -10.93
C ALA A 538 10.93 33.04 -11.30
N SER A 539 10.11 33.93 -11.88
CA SER A 539 8.74 33.58 -12.31
C SER A 539 8.76 32.59 -13.48
N ALA A 540 9.62 32.79 -14.48
CA ALA A 540 9.83 31.84 -15.58
C ALA A 540 10.26 30.45 -15.04
N ARG A 541 11.21 30.44 -14.09
CA ARG A 541 11.65 29.21 -13.44
C ARG A 541 10.53 28.52 -12.67
N MET A 542 9.71 29.26 -11.92
CA MET A 542 8.55 28.71 -11.21
C MET A 542 7.53 28.10 -12.19
N GLY A 543 7.26 28.76 -13.32
CA GLY A 543 6.40 28.21 -14.37
C GLY A 543 6.87 26.84 -14.88
N ILE A 544 8.18 26.69 -15.12
CA ILE A 544 8.78 25.42 -15.55
C ILE A 544 8.68 24.35 -14.45
N ILE A 545 8.87 24.71 -13.17
CA ILE A 545 8.72 23.77 -12.05
C ILE A 545 7.27 23.27 -11.98
N VAL A 546 6.29 24.16 -12.13
CA VAL A 546 4.86 23.81 -12.14
C VAL A 546 4.54 22.87 -13.30
N LEU A 547 5.00 23.19 -14.52
CA LEU A 547 4.82 22.32 -15.68
C LEU A 547 5.37 20.91 -15.44
N LYS A 548 6.59 20.81 -14.89
CA LYS A 548 7.17 19.51 -14.55
C LYS A 548 6.41 18.78 -13.45
N ALA A 549 5.95 19.48 -12.42
CA ALA A 549 5.14 18.88 -11.36
C ALA A 549 3.82 18.33 -11.91
N LEU A 550 3.21 18.99 -12.91
CA LEU A 550 2.02 18.48 -13.62
C LEU A 550 2.34 17.21 -14.40
N LEU A 551 3.45 17.18 -15.16
CA LEU A 551 3.90 15.98 -15.88
C LEU A 551 4.18 14.82 -14.93
N ASP A 552 4.86 15.07 -13.81
CA ASP A 552 5.16 14.08 -12.78
C ASP A 552 3.89 13.55 -12.09
N THR A 553 2.90 14.42 -11.88
CA THR A 553 1.60 14.03 -11.33
C THR A 553 0.83 13.14 -12.32
N TRP A 554 0.83 13.49 -13.61
CA TRP A 554 0.25 12.64 -14.65
C TRP A 554 0.95 11.27 -14.68
N LEU A 555 2.29 11.26 -14.66
CA LEU A 555 3.07 10.03 -14.63
C LEU A 555 2.76 9.17 -13.39
N ALA A 556 2.61 9.79 -12.22
CA ALA A 556 2.19 9.10 -11.00
C ALA A 556 0.78 8.48 -11.12
N CYS A 557 -0.17 9.20 -11.73
CA CYS A 557 -1.50 8.67 -12.01
C CYS A 557 -1.44 7.45 -12.93
N LEU A 558 -0.70 7.49 -14.05
CA LEU A 558 -0.58 6.34 -14.95
C LEU A 558 0.06 5.12 -14.27
N ASN A 559 1.04 5.34 -13.40
CA ASN A 559 1.81 4.26 -12.77
C ASN A 559 1.15 3.63 -11.53
N HIS A 560 0.34 4.39 -10.79
CA HIS A 560 -0.12 4.00 -9.45
C HIS A 560 -1.63 4.23 -9.22
N PHE A 561 -2.44 4.47 -10.25
CA PHE A 561 -3.88 4.66 -10.03
C PHE A 561 -4.53 3.36 -9.52
N PRO A 562 -5.33 3.38 -8.43
CA PRO A 562 -5.98 2.19 -7.88
C PRO A 562 -7.20 1.77 -8.73
N LEU A 563 -7.01 1.61 -10.04
CA LEU A 563 -8.04 1.32 -11.04
C LEU A 563 -8.79 0.04 -10.70
N PHE A 564 -8.05 -1.02 -10.39
CA PHE A 564 -8.64 -2.32 -10.10
C PHE A 564 -9.41 -2.29 -8.78
N ALA A 565 -8.93 -1.56 -7.77
CA ALA A 565 -9.65 -1.40 -6.51
C ALA A 565 -10.96 -0.60 -6.71
N LEU A 566 -10.92 0.47 -7.51
CA LEU A 566 -12.13 1.24 -7.85
C LEU A 566 -13.14 0.39 -8.63
N MET A 567 -12.68 -0.36 -9.63
CA MET A 567 -13.49 -1.31 -10.40
C MET A 567 -14.14 -2.35 -9.49
N LEU A 568 -13.37 -2.97 -8.59
CA LEU A 568 -13.89 -3.95 -7.64
C LEU A 568 -14.94 -3.33 -6.73
N ARG A 569 -14.73 -2.10 -6.26
CA ARG A 569 -15.71 -1.40 -5.43
C ARG A 569 -17.03 -1.14 -6.15
N ILE A 570 -16.98 -0.76 -7.44
CA ILE A 570 -18.18 -0.52 -8.26
C ILE A 570 -18.91 -1.85 -8.52
N LYS A 571 -18.17 -2.93 -8.80
CA LYS A 571 -18.76 -4.25 -9.10
C LYS A 571 -19.33 -4.95 -7.86
N ASP A 572 -18.59 -4.93 -6.75
CA ASP A 572 -18.96 -5.60 -5.50
C ASP A 572 -18.17 -5.01 -4.32
N SER A 573 -18.83 -4.15 -3.54
CA SER A 573 -18.22 -3.41 -2.44
C SER A 573 -17.75 -4.30 -1.28
N ARG A 574 -18.23 -5.54 -1.18
CA ARG A 574 -17.87 -6.51 -0.12
C ARG A 574 -16.52 -7.18 -0.35
N ARG A 575 -15.92 -7.03 -1.52
CA ARG A 575 -14.57 -7.56 -1.83
C ARG A 575 -13.44 -6.72 -1.23
N LEU A 576 -13.75 -5.47 -0.85
CA LEU A 576 -12.81 -4.51 -0.27
C LEU A 576 -13.31 -4.08 1.11
N PRO A 577 -13.17 -4.94 2.14
CA PRO A 577 -13.62 -4.61 3.48
C PRO A 577 -12.76 -3.49 4.07
N GLY A 578 -13.45 -2.46 4.58
CA GLY A 578 -12.90 -1.35 5.35
C GLY A 578 -13.15 -1.47 6.86
N GLY A 579 -14.00 -2.40 7.28
CA GLY A 579 -14.36 -2.64 8.68
C GLY A 579 -15.70 -3.39 8.82
N VAL A 580 -16.18 -3.51 10.05
CA VAL A 580 -17.49 -4.09 10.38
C VAL A 580 -18.34 -3.09 11.16
N ARG A 581 -19.66 -3.13 10.96
CA ARG A 581 -20.65 -2.33 11.68
C ARG A 581 -21.72 -3.22 12.27
N PHE A 582 -22.03 -3.01 13.55
CA PHE A 582 -23.18 -3.61 14.21
C PHE A 582 -24.34 -2.63 14.17
N GLU A 583 -25.49 -3.06 13.67
CA GLU A 583 -26.73 -2.28 13.65
C GLU A 583 -27.78 -3.01 14.49
N LEU A 584 -28.24 -2.39 15.58
CA LEU A 584 -29.35 -2.93 16.36
C LEU A 584 -30.64 -2.82 15.56
N GLN A 585 -31.34 -3.93 15.36
CA GLN A 585 -32.69 -3.92 14.80
C GLN A 585 -33.68 -3.73 15.96
N CYS A 586 -34.53 -2.70 15.87
CA CYS A 586 -35.62 -2.54 16.82
C CYS A 586 -36.51 -3.78 16.77
N THR A 587 -36.71 -4.43 17.92
CA THR A 587 -37.71 -5.47 18.07
C THR A 587 -39.07 -4.89 17.69
N PRO A 588 -39.89 -5.58 16.86
CA PRO A 588 -41.27 -5.17 16.70
C PRO A 588 -41.91 -5.19 18.10
N LYS A 589 -42.41 -4.03 18.54
CA LYS A 589 -43.34 -3.98 19.67
C LYS A 589 -44.45 -4.98 19.35
N ALA A 590 -44.78 -5.84 20.30
CA ALA A 590 -45.87 -6.78 20.18
C ALA A 590 -47.09 -6.07 19.58
N ASP A 591 -47.61 -6.61 18.48
CA ASP A 591 -48.86 -6.14 17.89
C ASP A 591 -49.94 -6.10 18.97
N GLU A 592 -50.62 -4.96 19.10
CA GLU A 592 -51.74 -4.70 20.02
C GLU A 592 -53.00 -5.52 19.74
N ASN A 593 -52.95 -6.57 18.91
CA ASN A 593 -54.12 -7.41 18.65
C ASN A 593 -53.87 -8.82 19.18
N GLY A 594 -54.46 -9.06 20.36
CA GLY A 594 -54.38 -10.31 21.09
C GLY A 594 -54.67 -11.53 20.24
N THR A 595 -53.75 -12.49 20.28
CA THR A 595 -54.06 -13.93 20.30
C THR A 595 -52.80 -14.68 20.70
N HIS A 596 -52.78 -15.14 21.96
CA HIS A 596 -51.86 -16.12 22.56
C HIS A 596 -50.37 -16.01 22.18
N THR A 597 -49.66 -15.07 22.80
CA THR A 597 -48.18 -15.02 22.78
C THR A 597 -47.60 -15.53 24.10
N VAL A 598 -46.71 -16.50 23.96
CA VAL A 598 -45.89 -17.18 24.99
C VAL A 598 -45.36 -16.19 26.03
N THR A 599 -45.94 -16.24 27.23
CA THR A 599 -45.46 -15.57 28.44
C THR A 599 -44.17 -16.25 28.92
N GLY A 600 -43.05 -15.51 28.99
CA GLY A 600 -41.82 -15.94 29.69
C GLY A 600 -40.53 -16.03 28.87
N LEU A 601 -40.40 -15.36 27.71
CA LEU A 601 -39.14 -15.27 26.96
C LEU A 601 -38.40 -13.95 27.25
N THR A 602 -37.09 -14.05 27.51
CA THR A 602 -36.21 -12.90 27.75
C THR A 602 -36.19 -11.91 26.59
N SER A 603 -35.87 -10.64 26.88
CA SER A 603 -35.68 -9.60 25.86
C SER A 603 -34.53 -9.99 24.92
N ILE A 604 -34.89 -10.37 23.67
CA ILE A 604 -33.93 -10.74 22.62
C ILE A 604 -33.48 -9.48 21.90
N ALA A 605 -32.18 -9.18 21.95
CA ALA A 605 -31.58 -8.10 21.16
C ALA A 605 -31.11 -8.66 19.81
N ILE A 606 -31.69 -8.18 18.71
CA ILE A 606 -31.30 -8.58 17.35
C ILE A 606 -30.30 -7.57 16.80
N ILE A 607 -29.10 -8.02 16.48
CA ILE A 607 -28.01 -7.17 15.96
C ILE A 607 -27.63 -7.66 14.57
N LYS A 608 -27.62 -6.78 13.57
CA LYS A 608 -27.14 -7.08 12.22
C LYS A 608 -25.68 -6.69 12.06
N LEU A 609 -24.83 -7.65 11.74
CA LEU A 609 -23.43 -7.46 11.37
C LEU A 609 -23.33 -7.18 9.87
N LYS A 610 -22.84 -5.98 9.50
CA LYS A 610 -22.58 -5.57 8.11
C LYS A 610 -21.11 -5.29 7.90
N SER A 611 -20.59 -5.65 6.71
CA SER A 611 -19.28 -5.20 6.26
C SER A 611 -19.37 -3.77 5.69
N ILE A 612 -18.47 -2.89 6.13
CA ILE A 612 -18.30 -1.56 5.54
C ILE A 612 -17.27 -1.68 4.42
N ALA A 613 -17.58 -1.13 3.25
CA ALA A 613 -16.63 -1.06 2.14
C ALA A 613 -15.54 -0.02 2.42
N LEU A 614 -14.33 -0.24 1.89
CA LEU A 614 -13.20 0.68 2.05
C LEU A 614 -13.58 2.10 1.58
N PRO A 615 -13.47 3.14 2.41
CA PRO A 615 -13.80 4.51 2.01
C PRO A 615 -12.82 5.04 0.94
N LEU A 616 -13.29 5.96 0.09
CA LEU A 616 -12.48 6.52 -1.01
C LEU A 616 -11.30 7.31 -0.43
N SER A 617 -11.50 7.99 0.70
CA SER A 617 -10.43 8.71 1.42
C SER A 617 -9.26 7.80 1.78
N LEU A 618 -9.52 6.56 2.24
CA LEU A 618 -8.45 5.59 2.52
C LEU A 618 -7.84 5.03 1.24
N THR A 619 -8.64 4.86 0.18
CA THR A 619 -8.16 4.39 -1.13
C THR A 619 -7.16 5.38 -1.76
N PHE A 620 -7.42 6.68 -1.63
CA PHE A 620 -6.57 7.75 -2.15
C PHE A 620 -5.65 8.40 -1.09
N SER A 621 -5.54 7.78 0.10
CA SER A 621 -4.78 8.34 1.23
C SER A 621 -3.33 8.67 0.91
N GLN A 622 -2.71 7.93 0.00
CA GLN A 622 -1.32 8.19 -0.40
C GLN A 622 -1.20 9.40 -1.34
N TYR A 623 -2.19 9.65 -2.18
CA TYR A 623 -2.23 10.86 -3.02
C TYR A 623 -2.46 12.10 -2.15
N SER A 624 -3.35 12.01 -1.14
CA SER A 624 -3.51 13.10 -0.18
C SER A 624 -2.23 13.32 0.64
N GLN A 625 -1.54 12.27 1.06
CA GLN A 625 -0.25 12.40 1.75
C GLN A 625 0.84 13.02 0.86
N LEU A 626 0.89 12.68 -0.43
CA LEU A 626 1.82 13.28 -1.37
C LEU A 626 1.48 14.76 -1.61
N ALA A 627 0.20 15.07 -1.82
CA ALA A 627 -0.27 16.46 -1.96
C ALA A 627 0.07 17.29 -0.72
N ASP A 628 -0.16 16.76 0.49
CA ASP A 628 0.23 17.40 1.74
C ASP A 628 1.74 17.62 1.84
N ARG A 629 2.56 16.67 1.37
CA ARG A 629 4.03 16.80 1.36
C ARG A 629 4.47 17.90 0.39
N ILE A 630 3.90 17.95 -0.82
CA ILE A 630 4.19 18.98 -1.84
C ILE A 630 3.76 20.36 -1.34
N GLN A 631 2.54 20.48 -0.81
CA GLN A 631 2.00 21.72 -0.28
C GLN A 631 2.86 22.23 0.88
N LYS A 632 3.22 21.37 1.85
CA LYS A 632 4.06 21.78 2.98
C LYS A 632 5.45 22.24 2.55
N HIS A 633 6.01 21.70 1.47
CA HIS A 633 7.33 22.10 0.99
C HIS A 633 7.28 23.44 0.25
N TYR A 634 6.45 23.55 -0.79
CA TYR A 634 6.41 24.74 -1.64
C TYR A 634 5.65 25.92 -1.03
N ALA A 635 4.60 25.67 -0.23
CA ALA A 635 3.87 26.73 0.49
C ALA A 635 4.49 27.07 1.85
N SER A 636 5.72 26.60 2.13
CA SER A 636 6.39 26.95 3.38
C SER A 636 6.83 28.43 3.39
N PRO A 637 6.72 29.12 4.54
CA PRO A 637 7.20 30.50 4.67
C PRO A 637 8.72 30.60 4.42
N ARG A 638 9.45 29.50 4.60
CA ARG A 638 10.89 29.41 4.29
C ARG A 638 11.14 29.56 2.79
N VAL A 639 10.39 28.86 1.93
CA VAL A 639 10.56 28.98 0.47
C VAL A 639 10.19 30.39 0.01
N PHE A 640 9.14 30.98 0.59
CA PHE A 640 8.79 32.37 0.33
C PHE A 640 9.92 33.34 0.73
N PHE A 641 10.50 33.18 1.92
CA PHE A 641 11.62 34.00 2.37
C PHE A 641 12.90 33.77 1.54
N CYS A 642 13.13 32.53 1.10
CA CYS A 642 14.22 32.15 0.22
C CYS A 642 14.09 32.86 -1.14
N LEU A 643 12.89 32.87 -1.70
CA LEU A 643 12.57 33.61 -2.93
C LEU A 643 12.71 35.12 -2.75
N LEU A 644 12.31 35.67 -1.59
CA LEU A 644 12.44 37.09 -1.29
C LEU A 644 13.90 37.53 -1.06
N THR A 645 14.77 36.63 -0.61
CA THR A 645 16.19 36.92 -0.34
C THR A 645 17.13 36.50 -1.49
N GLY A 646 16.60 35.97 -2.59
CA GLY A 646 17.42 35.45 -3.71
C GLY A 646 18.23 34.20 -3.36
N GLN A 647 17.89 33.51 -2.27
CA GLN A 647 18.53 32.25 -1.93
C GLN A 647 18.00 31.13 -2.84
N PHE A 648 18.80 30.09 -3.05
CA PHE A 648 18.41 28.96 -3.88
C PHE A 648 17.26 28.18 -3.25
N ILE A 649 16.16 28.04 -3.98
CA ILE A 649 15.06 27.17 -3.58
C ILE A 649 15.55 25.72 -3.67
N PRO A 650 15.63 24.98 -2.55
CA PRO A 650 16.06 23.59 -2.58
C PRO A 650 15.08 22.78 -3.44
N PRO A 651 15.54 22.08 -4.48
CA PRO A 651 14.66 21.22 -5.25
C PRO A 651 14.23 20.03 -4.38
N ILE A 652 12.94 19.66 -4.43
CA ILE A 652 12.49 18.44 -3.75
C ILE A 652 13.25 17.25 -4.33
N HIS A 653 13.86 16.45 -3.46
CA HIS A 653 14.51 15.21 -3.89
C HIS A 653 13.49 14.32 -4.61
N ARG A 654 13.77 13.98 -5.87
CA ARG A 654 12.93 13.12 -6.71
C ARG A 654 12.52 11.82 -6.00
N LYS A 655 13.43 11.19 -5.25
CA LYS A 655 13.13 10.02 -4.40
C LYS A 655 11.91 10.19 -3.50
N SER A 656 11.69 11.40 -2.98
CA SER A 656 10.55 11.69 -2.10
C SER A 656 9.24 11.88 -2.87
N LEU A 657 9.27 12.54 -4.04
CA LEU A 657 8.09 12.74 -4.89
C LEU A 657 7.59 11.42 -5.47
N TYR A 658 8.53 10.60 -5.94
CA TYR A 658 8.20 9.35 -6.60
C TYR A 658 8.11 8.15 -5.65
N SER A 659 8.28 8.37 -4.34
CA SER A 659 8.07 7.33 -3.31
C SER A 659 6.71 6.62 -3.47
N LEU A 660 5.69 7.35 -3.91
CA LEU A 660 4.36 6.81 -4.24
C LEU A 660 4.42 5.72 -5.31
N GLN A 661 5.18 5.95 -6.40
CA GLN A 661 5.28 5.05 -7.54
C GLN A 661 5.92 3.70 -7.15
N TYR A 662 6.77 3.71 -6.12
CA TYR A 662 7.41 2.50 -5.61
C TYR A 662 6.68 1.84 -4.43
N SER A 663 5.54 2.37 -3.98
CA SER A 663 4.84 1.84 -2.80
C SER A 663 4.16 0.47 -3.02
N MET A 664 4.00 0.06 -4.29
CA MET A 664 3.51 -1.27 -4.68
C MET A 664 4.61 -2.32 -4.81
N LEU A 665 5.89 -1.91 -4.76
CA LEU A 665 7.04 -2.78 -4.96
C LEU A 665 7.72 -3.10 -3.62
N PRO A 666 8.29 -4.32 -3.48
CA PRO A 666 8.99 -4.69 -2.26
C PRO A 666 10.29 -3.89 -2.10
N VAL A 667 10.62 -3.54 -0.85
CA VAL A 667 11.84 -2.78 -0.52
C VAL A 667 13.11 -3.56 -0.84
N ARG A 668 13.11 -4.87 -0.56
CA ARG A 668 14.19 -5.78 -0.94
C ARG A 668 13.76 -6.58 -2.17
N ARG A 669 14.55 -6.48 -3.24
CA ARG A 669 14.38 -7.28 -4.45
C ARG A 669 14.70 -8.74 -4.14
N VAL A 670 13.90 -9.65 -4.68
CA VAL A 670 14.16 -11.09 -4.59
C VAL A 670 15.35 -11.43 -5.48
N GLY A 671 16.35 -12.11 -4.93
CA GLY A 671 17.56 -12.49 -5.67
C GLY A 671 17.28 -13.55 -6.74
N VAL A 672 18.08 -13.59 -7.81
CA VAL A 672 17.92 -14.54 -8.93
C VAL A 672 17.97 -15.99 -8.42
N GLY A 673 18.91 -16.31 -7.52
CA GLY A 673 19.01 -17.65 -6.91
C GLY A 673 17.82 -18.00 -6.01
N GLU A 674 17.22 -17.02 -5.35
CA GLU A 674 16.01 -17.23 -4.53
C GLU A 674 14.80 -17.51 -5.43
N LEU A 675 14.66 -16.78 -6.55
CA LEU A 675 13.62 -17.02 -7.55
C LEU A 675 13.77 -18.41 -8.19
N TRP A 676 14.99 -18.82 -8.55
CA TRP A 676 15.28 -20.17 -9.06
C TRP A 676 14.80 -21.26 -8.11
N ARG A 677 15.10 -21.12 -6.81
CA ARG A 677 14.65 -22.06 -5.76
C ARG A 677 13.12 -22.09 -5.64
N MET A 678 12.47 -20.93 -5.69
CA MET A 678 11.01 -20.82 -5.63
C MET A 678 10.32 -21.45 -6.86
N LEU A 679 10.89 -21.32 -8.05
CA LEU A 679 10.38 -21.90 -9.29
C LEU A 679 10.66 -23.41 -9.40
N SER A 680 11.84 -23.86 -8.94
CA SER A 680 12.26 -25.26 -8.99
C SER A 680 11.59 -26.12 -7.91
N GLY A 681 10.86 -25.51 -6.97
CA GLY A 681 10.05 -26.22 -5.98
C GLY A 681 10.85 -26.85 -4.83
N ASP A 682 12.05 -26.35 -4.55
CA ASP A 682 12.90 -26.91 -3.49
C ASP A 682 12.27 -26.67 -2.11
N ARG A 683 11.86 -27.76 -1.46
CA ARG A 683 10.96 -27.78 -0.27
C ARG A 683 11.59 -27.19 1.00
N SER A 684 12.88 -26.89 1.00
CA SER A 684 13.65 -26.44 2.17
C SER A 684 13.21 -25.08 2.75
N SER A 685 12.42 -24.28 2.00
CA SER A 685 12.07 -22.90 2.40
C SER A 685 10.73 -22.71 3.12
N ASN A 686 9.86 -23.72 3.21
CA ASN A 686 8.54 -23.55 3.87
C ASN A 686 8.66 -23.20 5.38
N GLN A 687 9.79 -23.50 6.02
CA GLN A 687 10.04 -23.11 7.42
C GLN A 687 10.67 -21.71 7.58
N VAL A 688 11.39 -21.18 6.59
CA VAL A 688 12.12 -19.90 6.75
C VAL A 688 11.20 -18.70 6.54
N ARG A 689 10.16 -18.83 5.69
CA ARG A 689 9.25 -17.71 5.38
C ARG A 689 8.16 -17.44 6.43
N GLN A 690 7.79 -18.43 7.25
CA GLN A 690 6.92 -18.20 8.41
C GLN A 690 7.58 -17.31 9.47
N ARG A 691 8.92 -17.30 9.56
CA ARG A 691 9.65 -16.41 10.48
C ARG A 691 9.88 -14.98 9.98
N ALA A 692 9.85 -14.75 8.66
CA ALA A 692 10.17 -13.44 8.09
C ALA A 692 8.95 -12.53 7.84
N ASN A 693 7.74 -13.10 7.70
CA ASN A 693 6.49 -12.34 7.51
C ASN A 693 5.64 -12.23 8.79
N GLY A 694 6.12 -12.75 9.92
CA GLY A 694 5.56 -12.44 11.23
C GLY A 694 6.00 -11.06 11.67
N VAL A 695 5.25 -10.02 11.28
CA VAL A 695 5.24 -8.80 12.10
C VAL A 695 4.72 -9.24 13.47
N PRO A 696 5.49 -9.09 14.57
CA PRO A 696 4.94 -9.33 15.88
C PRO A 696 3.88 -8.25 16.09
N ASN A 697 2.61 -8.65 16.07
CA ASN A 697 1.58 -7.83 16.69
C ASN A 697 2.03 -7.60 18.12
N GLY A 698 2.45 -6.37 18.41
CA GLY A 698 2.92 -5.96 19.71
C GLY A 698 1.83 -6.18 20.75
N PHE A 699 1.98 -7.25 21.53
CA PHE A 699 1.46 -7.36 22.87
C PHE A 699 2.67 -7.58 23.78
N PRO A 700 3.01 -6.62 24.68
CA PRO A 700 3.96 -6.91 25.72
C PRO A 700 3.27 -7.84 26.71
N VAL A 701 3.61 -9.13 26.69
CA VAL A 701 3.30 -10.02 27.81
C VAL A 701 4.29 -9.64 28.92
N ALA A 702 3.81 -8.86 29.88
CA ALA A 702 4.54 -8.57 31.10
C ALA A 702 4.78 -9.88 31.86
N GLY A 703 6.05 -10.21 32.06
CA GLY A 703 6.48 -11.38 32.83
C GLY A 703 6.10 -11.22 34.30
N GLY A 704 5.15 -12.06 34.75
CA GLY A 704 4.90 -12.30 36.16
C GLY A 704 5.87 -13.35 36.68
N ARG A 705 6.73 -12.94 37.62
CA ARG A 705 7.50 -13.83 38.50
C ARG A 705 6.54 -14.77 39.24
N ARG A 706 6.83 -16.07 39.25
CA ARG A 706 6.50 -16.96 40.37
C ARG A 706 7.58 -18.01 40.54
N ASP A 707 8.23 -17.93 41.70
CA ASP A 707 9.05 -18.96 42.30
C ASP A 707 8.23 -20.24 42.57
N GLY A 708 8.90 -21.39 42.56
CA GLY A 708 8.31 -22.67 42.95
C GLY A 708 9.29 -23.82 42.79
N MET A 709 10.05 -24.10 43.86
CA MET A 709 10.84 -25.32 44.09
C MET A 709 10.10 -26.61 43.72
N ASN A 710 10.79 -27.55 43.06
CA ASN A 710 11.06 -28.87 43.64
C ASN A 710 11.99 -29.69 42.74
N GLY A 711 13.04 -30.25 43.36
CA GLY A 711 14.01 -31.11 42.70
C GLY A 711 13.55 -32.56 42.57
N ARG A 712 14.25 -33.35 41.75
CA ARG A 712 14.93 -34.58 42.17
C ARG A 712 15.80 -35.12 41.03
N ALA A 713 16.96 -35.64 41.43
CA ALA A 713 17.99 -36.26 40.62
C ALA A 713 17.52 -37.49 39.83
N THR A 714 18.25 -37.83 38.75
CA THR A 714 18.76 -39.19 38.53
C THR A 714 19.89 -39.20 37.50
N ASN A 715 20.85 -40.08 37.77
CA ASN A 715 22.14 -40.29 37.12
C ASN A 715 22.07 -40.77 35.67
N GLY A 716 23.13 -40.48 34.90
CA GLY A 716 23.31 -40.98 33.54
C GLY A 716 24.73 -40.77 33.00
N MET A 717 25.69 -41.40 33.66
CA MET A 717 27.12 -41.46 33.36
C MET A 717 27.42 -41.93 31.92
N LYS A 718 28.25 -41.20 31.17
CA LYS A 718 29.21 -41.80 30.21
C LYS A 718 30.30 -40.80 29.81
N ALA A 719 31.51 -41.13 30.24
CA ALA A 719 32.76 -40.49 29.88
C ALA A 719 33.15 -40.80 28.42
N LYS A 720 33.79 -39.84 27.74
CA LYS A 720 34.88 -40.12 26.82
C LYS A 720 35.81 -38.91 26.74
N ALA A 721 37.06 -39.15 27.10
CA ALA A 721 38.18 -38.22 27.07
C ALA A 721 38.80 -38.14 25.67
N ASN A 722 39.21 -36.93 25.30
CA ASN A 722 40.38 -36.57 24.48
C ASN A 722 40.37 -35.03 24.44
N GLY A 723 41.33 -34.28 24.99
CA GLY A 723 42.77 -34.43 24.87
C GLY A 723 43.25 -33.45 23.79
N GLY A 724 43.57 -32.19 24.15
CA GLY A 724 43.98 -31.18 23.16
C GLY A 724 44.28 -29.77 23.68
N LYS A 725 45.43 -29.64 24.37
CA LYS A 725 46.34 -28.48 24.49
C LYS A 725 45.81 -27.03 24.55
N LYS A 726 46.15 -26.42 25.70
CA LYS A 726 46.40 -24.99 25.98
C LYS A 726 47.18 -24.26 24.88
N ARG A 727 46.82 -22.99 24.64
CA ARG A 727 47.79 -21.87 24.60
C ARG A 727 47.11 -20.57 25.04
N ASP A 728 47.63 -20.05 26.14
CA ASP A 728 47.38 -18.71 26.68
C ASP A 728 47.94 -17.63 25.75
N GLY A 729 47.31 -16.46 25.78
CA GLY A 729 47.77 -15.23 25.16
C GLY A 729 46.84 -14.09 25.54
N GLY A 730 47.10 -13.49 26.70
CA GLY A 730 46.30 -12.39 27.24
C GLY A 730 46.60 -11.03 26.61
N GLY A 731 45.78 -10.04 27.00
CA GLY A 731 46.29 -8.68 27.24
C GLY A 731 45.60 -7.53 26.50
N ARG A 732 44.83 -6.78 27.30
CA ARG A 732 44.70 -5.30 27.37
C ARG A 732 43.91 -4.52 26.31
N ASN A 733 42.80 -3.96 26.81
CA ASN A 733 42.42 -2.54 26.82
C ASN A 733 43.25 -1.57 25.95
N ARG A 734 42.57 -0.95 24.99
CA ARG A 734 42.33 0.50 24.95
C ARG A 734 41.03 0.79 24.21
#